data_AF-A0A1H2M5J3-F1
#
_entry.id   AF-A0A1H2M5J3-F1
#
_cell.length_a   1.000
_cell.length_b   1.000
_cell.length_c   1.000
_cell.angle_alpha   90.00
_cell.angle_beta   90.00
_cell.angle_gamma   90.00
#
_symmetry.space_group_name_H-M   'P 1'
#
loop_
_entity.id
_entity.type
_entity.pdbx_description
1 polymer ?
#
loop_
_entity_poly.entity_id
_entity_poly.type
_entity_poly.pdbx_seq_one_letter_code
_entity_poly.pdbx_strand_id
1 'polypeptide(L)'
;MPRPRRRTLLATIVVGGLMVPAALTSPALAAPEAGPAPTAYVVDAETLPSGAGAAGTLDLTSTGGLDWVHVTGDGTDRKDVAEQIAVESLHPATPTGTFGDSPLAYRWSDGRPITSSGPVTTGAVYSYDHSTVGPTTGFDAGYRVSVPAADEARTLTLVGGAWQAAATVTVAEDGGTTVWQRGLSANGSAQVQRWTVQVPAGEGAVVTTKLTETRNPDGNVSLAAVTLAEADAAGSAAALASASTPATMDLTALGADDWLHLDGATLDRRTSGDHPLALTNLGTRAISPQGDNPVRYSWSDGTPDTEQAGTTTGGVFLAASDDLAATPGGWSLDVAAADRPRSLRLVAGVWNAAATVSVTYGGATAPVATSTELSAGGNAVSRLFTVAVPSGSAATVEARLTSRSNGDGNVTLGGVALAPTPSARQALQSLFDQVDAADRPAISADTLAQLDREVAAARSVLADTTATEAALRRARARLQTAWDAAVHEAAGQRYTFQSDPGLVSSFGWEGDVDAPIAYIDGSYKLRDHDGITVTFGVPDIPGTIDWHNAGGYLPAFVSTYTKDGLRHTVQSFTDAVTVGGRRFEIAYSRMTTTNTTKTTATLPVVSKRLVGLNAATSRTTVKPGRTVVRDYAIGADRFGGTNAWPTDAKIKGLGSYDKHYSHMRRYWDDRLDEIADIERLPDERLTDAYKAGYIYTLIIRDDVNGKKELHVGENGYDELFDHDTIGIVSTLLTVGDFTYAKDYLSTLPAQLQYDDAKWKFSWPFALYLQRTGDRKFVQSQWANISKQTHMIETDRIDGGTGIIKKTVAIDSEGYWTVDDWSALAGLSTYRYLAEQLGDEGEAAWAKAEYDDLFTVVTAQLQATIDKYDLDYIPISMVEPNETGPRKDPRDANWASMFLFGQWAWDGYLFGAEQSGLMLDWIDQTYAHGFERRKDVSDSEDNFGGYPHGYYSSAYNAGYGSTALRGEKYRDKGIKAYEFMLDHSQSGPFGWWEGVDYPNAASPWDIDHAAGGGGSNQHMWGQATATKVLFDSLVAQKSDGTVIIGRGAPEGWVAKGQKIKISNYPVLGKGRIGYSTRSTGTKVTIDFTGRRGGAKAFSVELVGLKDNVKKVSVRGAVVDQAAGTVRVPATTKHLTITLEEAITR
;
A
#
# COMPACT_ATOMS: atom_id res chain seq x y z
N MET A 1 -68.82 -27.04 20.06
CA MET A 1 -69.25 -25.63 20.25
C MET A 1 -68.08 -24.71 19.89
N PRO A 2 -68.30 -23.49 19.37
CA PRO A 2 -68.11 -23.20 17.93
C PRO A 2 -66.83 -22.37 17.62
N ARG A 3 -66.32 -22.16 16.38
CA ARG A 3 -66.82 -22.31 14.98
C ARG A 3 -65.60 -22.55 14.01
N PRO A 4 -65.73 -22.75 12.67
CA PRO A 4 -65.21 -23.99 12.06
C PRO A 4 -64.34 -23.87 10.77
N ARG A 5 -63.86 -25.03 10.30
CA ARG A 5 -63.10 -25.29 9.06
C ARG A 5 -63.96 -25.29 7.78
N ARG A 6 -63.31 -25.21 6.59
CA ARG A 6 -63.68 -25.97 5.38
C ARG A 6 -62.45 -26.50 4.61
N ARG A 7 -62.65 -27.59 3.85
CA ARG A 7 -61.70 -28.24 2.92
C ARG A 7 -62.32 -28.34 1.52
N THR A 8 -61.45 -28.31 0.51
CA THR A 8 -61.45 -29.00 -0.80
C THR A 8 -62.63 -29.93 -1.18
N LEU A 9 -63.27 -29.72 -2.36
CA LEU A 9 -63.21 -30.60 -3.56
C LEU A 9 -64.13 -30.17 -4.75
N LEU A 10 -63.59 -30.29 -5.98
CA LEU A 10 -64.15 -30.69 -7.31
C LEU A 10 -65.47 -30.16 -7.98
N ALA A 11 -65.33 -29.83 -9.29
CA ALA A 11 -66.17 -30.18 -10.48
C ALA A 11 -67.57 -29.53 -10.72
N THR A 12 -68.12 -29.30 -11.93
CA THR A 12 -67.66 -29.19 -13.36
C THR A 12 -68.87 -28.69 -14.23
N ILE A 13 -68.64 -28.00 -15.37
CA ILE A 13 -69.44 -27.92 -16.66
C ILE A 13 -68.84 -26.74 -17.47
N VAL A 14 -68.10 -26.89 -18.58
CA VAL A 14 -68.37 -27.43 -19.95
C VAL A 14 -69.13 -26.46 -20.89
N VAL A 15 -68.35 -25.68 -21.67
CA VAL A 15 -68.41 -25.42 -23.15
C VAL A 15 -67.00 -24.91 -23.55
N GLY A 16 -66.37 -25.16 -24.72
CA GLY A 16 -66.67 -26.16 -25.76
C GLY A 16 -66.44 -25.69 -27.22
N GLY A 17 -65.20 -25.64 -27.74
CA GLY A 17 -64.95 -25.33 -29.17
C GLY A 17 -63.49 -25.16 -29.66
N LEU A 18 -63.03 -26.13 -30.46
CA LEU A 18 -62.05 -26.04 -31.59
C LEU A 18 -60.57 -25.65 -31.36
N MET A 19 -59.74 -26.02 -32.34
CA MET A 19 -58.28 -26.09 -32.31
C MET A 19 -57.63 -25.39 -33.52
N VAL A 20 -56.42 -24.82 -33.30
CA VAL A 20 -55.32 -24.59 -34.28
C VAL A 20 -55.54 -23.48 -35.35
N PRO A 21 -54.51 -22.64 -35.70
CA PRO A 21 -53.38 -22.12 -34.92
C PRO A 21 -53.24 -20.57 -34.98
N ALA A 22 -52.51 -19.95 -34.05
CA ALA A 22 -52.04 -18.56 -34.19
C ALA A 22 -50.65 -18.39 -33.55
N ALA A 23 -49.85 -17.47 -34.09
CA ALA A 23 -48.42 -17.34 -33.79
C ALA A 23 -48.11 -16.96 -32.32
N LEU A 24 -47.01 -17.50 -31.80
CA LEU A 24 -46.43 -17.09 -30.52
C LEU A 24 -45.77 -15.71 -30.67
N THR A 25 -46.51 -14.64 -30.39
CA THR A 25 -45.90 -13.34 -30.07
C THR A 25 -45.65 -13.29 -28.56
N SER A 26 -44.37 -13.31 -28.18
CA SER A 26 -43.93 -13.08 -26.79
C SER A 26 -44.52 -11.78 -26.25
N PRO A 27 -44.93 -11.70 -24.97
CA PRO A 27 -45.30 -10.42 -24.37
C PRO A 27 -44.06 -9.55 -24.32
N ALA A 28 -44.08 -8.44 -25.06
CA ALA A 28 -43.01 -7.46 -25.00
C ALA A 28 -42.85 -6.97 -23.56
N LEU A 29 -41.62 -7.04 -23.04
CA LEU A 29 -41.23 -6.27 -21.88
C LEU A 29 -41.59 -4.81 -22.16
N ALA A 30 -42.41 -4.20 -21.30
CA ALA A 30 -42.61 -2.77 -21.35
C ALA A 30 -41.23 -2.12 -21.21
N ALA A 31 -40.82 -1.38 -22.23
CA ALA A 31 -39.55 -0.66 -22.22
C ALA A 31 -39.48 0.23 -20.97
N PRO A 32 -38.29 0.43 -20.38
CA PRO A 32 -38.13 1.47 -19.37
C PRO A 32 -38.61 2.80 -19.95
N GLU A 33 -39.29 3.59 -19.13
CA GLU A 33 -39.75 4.92 -19.51
C GLU A 33 -38.53 5.72 -19.99
N ALA A 34 -38.53 6.10 -21.27
CA ALA A 34 -37.36 6.67 -21.90
C ALA A 34 -37.05 8.01 -21.23
N GLY A 35 -35.87 8.11 -20.61
CA GLY A 35 -35.24 9.39 -20.36
C GLY A 35 -35.00 10.16 -21.67
N PRO A 36 -34.52 11.41 -21.60
CA PRO A 36 -34.17 12.16 -22.81
C PRO A 36 -33.32 11.30 -23.74
N ALA A 37 -33.62 11.34 -25.04
CA ALA A 37 -32.96 10.51 -26.04
C ALA A 37 -31.44 10.66 -25.91
N PRO A 38 -30.67 9.55 -25.96
CA PRO A 38 -29.24 9.60 -25.72
C PRO A 38 -28.58 10.56 -26.70
N THR A 39 -27.95 11.60 -26.16
CA THR A 39 -27.31 12.65 -26.96
C THR A 39 -26.21 12.04 -27.82
N ALA A 40 -26.20 12.40 -29.10
CA ALA A 40 -25.29 11.82 -30.08
C ALA A 40 -23.85 12.38 -29.97
N TYR A 41 -23.61 13.35 -29.09
CA TYR A 41 -22.30 13.92 -28.79
C TYR A 41 -21.53 13.07 -27.78
N VAL A 42 -20.21 13.11 -27.86
CA VAL A 42 -19.30 12.56 -26.83
C VAL A 42 -18.36 13.70 -26.41
N VAL A 43 -18.24 13.95 -25.11
CA VAL A 43 -17.44 15.05 -24.57
C VAL A 43 -16.41 14.53 -23.56
N ASP A 44 -15.16 14.94 -23.74
CA ASP A 44 -14.06 14.84 -22.79
C ASP A 44 -13.68 16.23 -22.25
N ALA A 45 -13.16 16.29 -21.04
CA ALA A 45 -12.73 17.48 -20.33
C ALA A 45 -11.48 17.18 -19.48
N GLU A 46 -10.31 17.32 -20.09
CA GLU A 46 -8.98 17.11 -19.49
C GLU A 46 -8.54 18.36 -18.73
N THR A 47 -8.22 18.24 -17.44
CA THR A 47 -7.60 19.36 -16.67
C THR A 47 -6.10 19.40 -16.94
N LEU A 48 -5.60 20.56 -17.39
CA LEU A 48 -4.21 20.76 -17.78
C LEU A 48 -3.33 21.24 -16.60
N PRO A 49 -2.04 20.85 -16.53
CA PRO A 49 -1.11 21.35 -15.51
C PRO A 49 -0.88 22.86 -15.63
N SER A 50 -0.65 23.53 -14.50
CA SER A 50 -0.40 24.98 -14.47
C SER A 50 1.01 25.35 -14.98
N GLY A 51 1.10 26.44 -15.74
CA GLY A 51 2.37 27.07 -16.16
C GLY A 51 2.53 27.12 -17.68
N ALA A 52 3.16 28.19 -18.19
CA ALA A 52 3.32 28.44 -19.62
C ALA A 52 3.98 27.25 -20.35
N GLY A 53 3.23 26.59 -21.24
CA GLY A 53 3.70 25.43 -22.01
C GLY A 53 3.88 24.13 -21.22
N ALA A 54 3.47 24.06 -19.94
CA ALA A 54 3.64 22.89 -19.07
C ALA A 54 2.86 21.62 -19.53
N ALA A 55 1.76 21.81 -20.27
CA ALA A 55 1.01 20.75 -20.94
C ALA A 55 1.54 20.43 -22.36
N GLY A 56 2.54 21.17 -22.82
CA GLY A 56 3.23 20.96 -24.08
C GLY A 56 2.76 21.81 -25.25
N THR A 57 3.02 21.35 -26.48
CA THR A 57 2.69 22.08 -27.71
C THR A 57 1.46 21.48 -28.41
N LEU A 58 0.46 22.32 -28.69
CA LEU A 58 -0.66 22.01 -29.58
C LEU A 58 -0.40 22.63 -30.97
N ASP A 59 -0.30 21.78 -31.98
CA ASP A 59 -0.13 22.18 -33.37
C ASP A 59 -1.51 22.37 -34.02
N LEU A 60 -1.91 23.63 -34.21
CA LEU A 60 -3.26 23.98 -34.68
C LEU A 60 -3.47 23.58 -36.14
N THR A 61 -2.43 23.62 -36.96
CA THR A 61 -2.49 23.23 -38.39
C THR A 61 -2.86 21.76 -38.56
N SER A 62 -2.18 20.88 -37.83
CA SER A 62 -2.42 19.43 -37.89
C SER A 62 -3.64 18.98 -37.08
N THR A 63 -3.94 19.62 -35.96
CA THR A 63 -5.14 19.28 -35.15
C THR A 63 -6.43 19.84 -35.76
N GLY A 64 -6.37 21.02 -36.36
CA GLY A 64 -7.49 21.69 -37.03
C GLY A 64 -7.44 21.51 -38.55
N GLY A 65 -7.65 20.27 -39.00
CA GLY A 65 -7.61 19.92 -40.43
C GLY A 65 -8.65 20.67 -41.28
N LEU A 66 -9.83 20.96 -40.72
CA LEU A 66 -10.91 21.70 -41.39
C LEU A 66 -10.85 23.21 -41.11
N ASP A 67 -10.64 23.61 -39.86
CA ASP A 67 -10.51 25.01 -39.41
C ASP A 67 -9.79 25.05 -38.04
N TRP A 68 -9.19 26.19 -37.70
CA TRP A 68 -8.68 26.49 -36.36
C TRP A 68 -8.67 27.98 -36.08
N VAL A 69 -8.79 28.36 -34.80
CA VAL A 69 -8.74 29.73 -34.30
C VAL A 69 -7.87 29.79 -33.04
N HIS A 70 -6.92 30.72 -33.01
CA HIS A 70 -6.18 31.14 -31.82
C HIS A 70 -6.64 32.55 -31.44
N VAL A 71 -7.00 32.78 -30.19
CA VAL A 71 -7.59 34.04 -29.71
C VAL A 71 -6.61 34.70 -28.75
N THR A 72 -6.30 35.99 -28.91
CA THR A 72 -5.38 36.73 -28.03
C THR A 72 -5.87 38.17 -27.88
N GLY A 73 -6.50 38.46 -26.75
CA GLY A 73 -7.27 39.70 -26.56
C GLY A 73 -8.40 39.80 -27.59
N ASP A 74 -8.59 40.98 -28.17
CA ASP A 74 -9.53 41.20 -29.30
C ASP A 74 -8.97 40.69 -30.65
N GLY A 75 -7.74 40.15 -30.68
CA GLY A 75 -7.10 39.59 -31.88
C GLY A 75 -7.42 38.11 -32.10
N THR A 76 -7.51 37.69 -33.36
CA THR A 76 -7.60 36.28 -33.75
C THR A 76 -6.64 35.96 -34.89
N ASP A 77 -5.89 34.86 -34.72
CA ASP A 77 -5.24 34.15 -35.81
C ASP A 77 -6.09 32.92 -36.15
N ARG A 78 -6.19 32.56 -37.43
CA ARG A 78 -6.98 31.40 -37.88
C ARG A 78 -6.44 30.77 -39.13
N LYS A 79 -6.85 29.53 -39.41
CA LYS A 79 -6.54 28.81 -40.65
C LYS A 79 -6.97 29.62 -41.89
N ASP A 80 -6.15 29.66 -42.94
CA ASP A 80 -6.48 30.39 -44.17
C ASP A 80 -7.46 29.61 -45.09
N VAL A 81 -8.68 29.43 -44.60
CA VAL A 81 -9.77 28.70 -45.27
C VAL A 81 -11.10 29.47 -45.16
N ALA A 82 -12.19 28.86 -45.64
CA ALA A 82 -13.55 29.29 -45.34
C ALA A 82 -13.89 29.01 -43.87
N GLU A 83 -14.41 30.01 -43.18
CA GLU A 83 -14.56 30.00 -41.73
C GLU A 83 -15.71 29.08 -41.29
N GLN A 84 -15.41 28.16 -40.38
CA GLN A 84 -16.37 27.21 -39.79
C GLN A 84 -16.48 27.38 -38.28
N ILE A 85 -15.47 27.95 -37.63
CA ILE A 85 -15.49 28.28 -36.20
C ILE A 85 -15.85 29.75 -36.00
N ALA A 86 -16.97 30.02 -35.33
CA ALA A 86 -17.30 31.34 -34.80
C ALA A 86 -16.94 31.42 -33.31
N VAL A 87 -16.40 32.57 -32.86
CA VAL A 87 -16.14 32.87 -31.44
C VAL A 87 -16.79 34.20 -31.11
N GLU A 88 -17.64 34.22 -30.09
CA GLU A 88 -18.43 35.39 -29.66
C GLU A 88 -18.18 35.70 -28.18
N SER A 89 -17.95 36.96 -27.82
CA SER A 89 -18.01 37.40 -26.42
C SER A 89 -19.46 37.50 -25.96
N LEU A 90 -19.77 36.93 -24.80
CA LEU A 90 -21.08 37.12 -24.14
C LEU A 90 -21.23 38.53 -23.57
N HIS A 91 -20.13 39.28 -23.38
CA HIS A 91 -20.13 40.64 -22.85
C HIS A 91 -19.28 41.60 -23.69
N PRO A 92 -19.73 41.99 -24.90
CA PRO A 92 -18.96 42.87 -25.79
C PRO A 92 -18.77 44.31 -25.26
N ALA A 93 -19.37 44.66 -24.12
CA ALA A 93 -19.18 45.96 -23.47
C ALA A 93 -17.88 46.04 -22.64
N THR A 94 -17.28 44.89 -22.29
CA THR A 94 -16.00 44.81 -21.58
C THR A 94 -14.93 44.30 -22.55
N PRO A 95 -13.81 45.03 -22.74
CA PRO A 95 -12.74 44.62 -23.66
C PRO A 95 -12.16 43.25 -23.31
N THR A 96 -11.79 42.48 -24.33
CA THR A 96 -11.20 41.15 -24.13
C THR A 96 -9.74 41.30 -23.70
N GLY A 97 -9.39 40.79 -22.52
CA GLY A 97 -8.02 40.85 -22.02
C GLY A 97 -7.13 39.77 -22.65
N THR A 98 -5.82 39.85 -22.39
CA THR A 98 -4.83 38.85 -22.83
C THR A 98 -4.13 38.21 -21.63
N PHE A 99 -3.92 36.90 -21.68
CA PHE A 99 -2.99 36.19 -20.78
C PHE A 99 -1.82 35.58 -21.59
N GLY A 100 -0.77 35.14 -20.89
CA GLY A 100 0.49 34.68 -21.50
C GLY A 100 1.03 33.35 -20.95
N ASP A 101 0.31 32.74 -20.01
CA ASP A 101 0.70 31.59 -19.20
C ASP A 101 -0.14 30.34 -19.49
N SER A 102 -0.64 30.19 -20.72
CA SER A 102 -1.39 29.00 -21.14
C SER A 102 -0.59 27.72 -20.92
N PRO A 103 -1.18 26.68 -20.29
CA PRO A 103 -0.60 25.35 -20.18
C PRO A 103 -0.13 24.77 -21.50
N LEU A 104 -0.84 25.05 -22.60
CA LEU A 104 -0.39 24.70 -23.93
C LEU A 104 0.30 25.88 -24.60
N ALA A 105 1.40 25.59 -25.30
CA ALA A 105 1.94 26.46 -26.32
C ALA A 105 1.31 26.11 -27.68
N TYR A 106 0.93 27.09 -28.47
CA TYR A 106 0.26 26.91 -29.76
C TYR A 106 1.23 27.22 -30.90
N ARG A 107 1.22 26.40 -31.96
CA ARG A 107 1.96 26.67 -33.19
C ARG A 107 1.11 26.38 -34.42
N TRP A 108 1.45 27.02 -35.54
CA TRP A 108 0.76 26.83 -36.83
C TRP A 108 1.66 27.22 -38.01
N SER A 109 1.30 26.78 -39.21
CA SER A 109 2.00 27.03 -40.48
C SER A 109 1.09 27.41 -41.67
N ASP A 110 -0.22 27.48 -41.46
CA ASP A 110 -1.25 27.76 -42.48
C ASP A 110 -2.26 28.86 -42.06
N GLY A 111 -1.78 29.85 -41.31
CA GLY A 111 -2.63 30.86 -40.66
C GLY A 111 -2.84 32.18 -41.42
N ARG A 112 -3.74 33.00 -40.88
CA ARG A 112 -3.93 34.43 -41.17
C ARG A 112 -4.38 35.17 -39.91
N PRO A 113 -3.97 36.45 -39.70
CA PRO A 113 -3.01 37.20 -40.51
C PRO A 113 -1.57 36.70 -40.39
N ILE A 114 -1.22 35.96 -39.33
CA ILE A 114 0.12 35.37 -39.17
C ILE A 114 0.17 34.01 -39.87
N THR A 115 0.90 33.90 -40.98
CA THR A 115 1.01 32.64 -41.76
C THR A 115 1.58 31.48 -40.96
N SER A 116 2.59 31.73 -40.15
CA SER A 116 3.22 30.71 -39.31
C SER A 116 3.71 31.32 -38.00
N SER A 117 3.51 30.62 -36.89
CA SER A 117 4.02 31.03 -35.58
C SER A 117 4.76 29.88 -34.88
N GLY A 118 5.79 30.24 -34.13
CA GLY A 118 6.40 29.36 -33.14
C GLY A 118 5.49 29.18 -31.91
N PRO A 119 5.90 28.36 -30.93
CA PRO A 119 5.11 28.10 -29.72
C PRO A 119 4.79 29.40 -28.97
N VAL A 120 3.52 29.82 -28.95
CA VAL A 120 3.00 30.94 -28.16
C VAL A 120 2.09 30.44 -27.05
N THR A 121 2.20 30.97 -25.83
CA THR A 121 1.37 30.57 -24.67
C THR A 121 0.28 31.59 -24.35
N THR A 122 -0.11 32.41 -25.33
CA THR A 122 -1.11 33.47 -25.16
C THR A 122 -2.53 32.94 -25.23
N GLY A 123 -3.48 33.74 -24.74
CA GLY A 123 -4.90 33.52 -24.95
C GLY A 123 -5.73 34.76 -24.59
N ALA A 124 -7.05 34.68 -24.79
CA ALA A 124 -8.01 35.70 -24.40
C ALA A 124 -8.63 35.44 -23.02
N VAL A 125 -8.89 36.50 -22.25
CA VAL A 125 -9.71 36.47 -21.03
C VAL A 125 -10.98 37.32 -21.18
N TYR A 126 -12.09 36.77 -20.68
CA TYR A 126 -13.42 37.35 -20.71
C TYR A 126 -13.87 37.59 -19.27
N SER A 127 -13.97 38.87 -18.90
CA SER A 127 -14.39 39.35 -17.59
C SER A 127 -15.80 39.92 -17.65
N TYR A 128 -16.41 40.18 -16.49
CA TYR A 128 -17.65 40.97 -16.44
C TYR A 128 -17.37 42.48 -16.45
N ASP A 129 -16.86 43.06 -15.36
CA ASP A 129 -16.74 44.52 -15.19
C ASP A 129 -15.49 45.00 -14.41
N HIS A 130 -14.61 44.09 -14.01
CA HIS A 130 -13.46 44.34 -13.14
C HIS A 130 -13.80 45.00 -11.77
N SER A 131 -15.04 44.83 -11.28
CA SER A 131 -15.50 45.43 -10.02
C SER A 131 -16.37 44.50 -9.17
N THR A 132 -17.13 43.61 -9.82
CA THR A 132 -18.04 42.69 -9.16
C THR A 132 -17.27 41.53 -8.51
N VAL A 133 -17.58 41.26 -7.23
CA VAL A 133 -17.15 40.06 -6.49
C VAL A 133 -18.39 39.41 -5.87
N GLY A 134 -18.57 38.11 -6.12
CA GLY A 134 -19.74 37.33 -5.76
C GLY A 134 -20.45 36.73 -6.98
N PRO A 135 -21.71 36.30 -6.84
CA PRO A 135 -22.47 35.67 -7.92
C PRO A 135 -22.68 36.59 -9.12
N THR A 136 -22.33 36.13 -10.32
CA THR A 136 -22.52 36.83 -11.60
C THR A 136 -23.67 36.26 -12.45
N THR A 137 -24.47 35.35 -11.89
CA THR A 137 -25.56 34.64 -12.59
C THR A 137 -26.64 35.52 -13.23
N GLY A 138 -26.77 36.78 -12.79
CA GLY A 138 -27.65 37.79 -13.39
C GLY A 138 -27.08 38.53 -14.60
N PHE A 139 -25.83 38.26 -14.98
CA PHE A 139 -25.12 38.91 -16.08
C PHE A 139 -24.70 37.86 -17.12
N ASP A 140 -24.51 38.29 -18.36
CA ASP A 140 -23.88 37.49 -19.41
C ASP A 140 -22.42 37.92 -19.52
N ALA A 141 -21.48 37.04 -19.18
CA ALA A 141 -20.04 37.23 -19.28
C ALA A 141 -19.34 35.88 -19.51
N GLY A 142 -18.30 35.89 -20.36
CA GLY A 142 -17.67 34.69 -20.92
C GLY A 142 -17.74 34.67 -22.44
N TYR A 143 -17.71 33.48 -23.05
CA TYR A 143 -17.68 33.30 -24.51
C TYR A 143 -18.57 32.16 -25.01
N ARG A 144 -18.89 32.22 -26.30
CA ARG A 144 -19.50 31.15 -27.08
C ARG A 144 -18.62 30.79 -28.26
N VAL A 145 -18.52 29.51 -28.56
CA VAL A 145 -17.91 28.96 -29.77
C VAL A 145 -18.98 28.16 -30.53
N SER A 146 -19.16 28.42 -31.81
CA SER A 146 -20.16 27.75 -32.64
C SER A 146 -19.54 27.16 -33.90
N VAL A 147 -19.98 25.95 -34.29
CA VAL A 147 -19.69 25.33 -35.59
C VAL A 147 -20.99 24.89 -36.27
N PRO A 148 -21.17 25.17 -37.58
CA PRO A 148 -22.41 24.88 -38.30
C PRO A 148 -22.56 23.39 -38.58
N ALA A 149 -23.77 22.93 -38.88
CA ALA A 149 -24.02 21.55 -39.31
C ALA A 149 -23.26 21.15 -40.59
N ALA A 150 -22.87 19.87 -40.69
CA ALA A 150 -22.23 19.29 -41.87
C ALA A 150 -22.55 17.79 -42.01
N ASP A 151 -22.49 17.26 -43.23
CA ASP A 151 -22.83 15.87 -43.55
C ASP A 151 -21.86 14.84 -42.94
N GLU A 152 -20.64 15.25 -42.56
CA GLU A 152 -19.64 14.39 -41.92
C GLU A 152 -19.50 14.70 -40.41
N ALA A 153 -19.22 13.64 -39.64
CA ALA A 153 -18.92 13.77 -38.22
C ALA A 153 -17.56 14.45 -38.01
N ARG A 154 -17.44 15.29 -36.98
CA ARG A 154 -16.27 16.15 -36.73
C ARG A 154 -15.80 16.08 -35.28
N THR A 155 -14.51 16.28 -35.05
CA THR A 155 -13.94 16.53 -33.72
C THR A 155 -13.70 18.04 -33.56
N LEU A 156 -14.28 18.62 -32.51
CA LEU A 156 -14.05 20.00 -32.09
C LEU A 156 -13.24 19.97 -30.79
N THR A 157 -12.07 20.60 -30.77
CA THR A 157 -11.24 20.73 -29.56
C THR A 157 -11.16 22.18 -29.15
N LEU A 158 -11.28 22.48 -27.85
CA LEU A 158 -11.16 23.82 -27.28
C LEU A 158 -10.19 23.81 -26.10
N VAL A 159 -9.43 24.89 -25.91
CA VAL A 159 -8.57 25.08 -24.72
C VAL A 159 -8.92 26.39 -24.03
N GLY A 160 -9.36 26.32 -22.79
CA GLY A 160 -9.82 27.47 -22.01
C GLY A 160 -9.95 27.17 -20.54
N GLY A 161 -10.31 28.16 -19.72
CA GLY A 161 -10.23 28.01 -18.27
C GLY A 161 -10.99 29.05 -17.46
N ALA A 162 -10.70 29.08 -16.16
CA ALA A 162 -11.14 30.09 -15.22
C ALA A 162 -9.99 30.49 -14.28
N TRP A 163 -9.99 31.75 -13.84
CA TRP A 163 -9.07 32.26 -12.82
C TRP A 163 -9.85 33.13 -11.83
N GLN A 164 -9.67 32.86 -10.53
CA GLN A 164 -10.37 33.54 -9.42
C GLN A 164 -11.90 33.67 -9.64
N ALA A 165 -12.52 32.63 -10.20
CA ALA A 165 -13.92 32.65 -10.63
C ALA A 165 -14.50 31.23 -10.64
N ALA A 166 -15.83 31.15 -10.70
CA ALA A 166 -16.55 29.94 -11.11
C ALA A 166 -17.34 30.21 -12.40
N ALA A 167 -17.49 29.17 -13.21
CA ALA A 167 -18.15 29.21 -14.49
C ALA A 167 -18.89 27.90 -14.77
N THR A 168 -19.76 27.92 -15.78
CA THR A 168 -20.40 26.75 -16.36
C THR A 168 -20.00 26.65 -17.82
N VAL A 169 -19.55 25.47 -18.23
CA VAL A 169 -19.31 25.11 -19.63
C VAL A 169 -20.48 24.23 -20.09
N THR A 170 -21.11 24.57 -21.20
CA THR A 170 -22.16 23.77 -21.84
C THR A 170 -21.77 23.42 -23.27
N VAL A 171 -22.19 22.24 -23.74
CA VAL A 171 -22.28 21.91 -25.16
C VAL A 171 -23.77 21.81 -25.49
N ALA A 172 -24.19 22.43 -26.59
CA ALA A 172 -25.55 22.42 -27.09
C ALA A 172 -25.60 22.12 -28.59
N GLU A 173 -26.75 21.59 -29.03
CA GLU A 173 -27.13 21.53 -30.43
C GLU A 173 -27.30 22.94 -31.02
N ASP A 174 -27.21 23.07 -32.35
CA ASP A 174 -27.41 24.36 -33.06
C ASP A 174 -28.82 24.95 -32.84
N GLY A 175 -29.78 24.11 -32.43
CA GLY A 175 -31.13 24.50 -31.98
C GLY A 175 -31.23 25.00 -30.52
N GLY A 176 -30.13 25.00 -29.76
CA GLY A 176 -30.06 25.51 -28.38
C GLY A 176 -30.32 24.50 -27.26
N THR A 177 -30.53 23.21 -27.56
CA THR A 177 -30.67 22.16 -26.55
C THR A 177 -29.32 21.85 -25.91
N THR A 178 -29.14 22.06 -24.60
CA THR A 178 -27.94 21.62 -23.88
C THR A 178 -27.87 20.09 -23.83
N VAL A 179 -26.78 19.52 -24.37
CA VAL A 179 -26.53 18.08 -24.43
C VAL A 179 -25.46 17.59 -23.46
N TRP A 180 -24.63 18.50 -22.93
CA TRP A 180 -23.62 18.26 -21.90
C TRP A 180 -23.36 19.56 -21.11
N GLN A 181 -23.04 19.45 -19.82
CA GLN A 181 -22.73 20.59 -18.97
C GLN A 181 -21.77 20.21 -17.84
N ARG A 182 -20.79 21.07 -17.53
CA ARG A 182 -19.91 20.93 -16.36
C ARG A 182 -19.63 22.28 -15.69
N GLY A 183 -19.44 22.27 -14.38
CA GLY A 183 -18.93 23.42 -13.64
C GLY A 183 -17.40 23.49 -13.68
N LEU A 184 -16.85 24.70 -13.72
CA LEU A 184 -15.42 24.99 -13.61
C LEU A 184 -15.22 25.99 -12.46
N SER A 185 -14.21 25.78 -11.61
CA SER A 185 -14.03 26.63 -10.42
C SER A 185 -12.57 26.79 -10.03
N ALA A 186 -12.10 28.04 -9.97
CA ALA A 186 -10.74 28.42 -9.66
C ALA A 186 -10.69 29.29 -8.38
N ASN A 187 -9.68 29.06 -7.54
CA ASN A 187 -9.39 29.88 -6.35
C ASN A 187 -7.89 29.78 -6.07
N GLY A 188 -7.19 30.92 -6.01
CA GLY A 188 -5.72 30.97 -5.87
C GLY A 188 -4.94 30.59 -7.14
N SER A 189 -5.31 29.50 -7.82
CA SER A 189 -4.68 29.02 -9.06
C SER A 189 -5.68 28.96 -10.21
N ALA A 190 -5.22 29.20 -11.44
CA ALA A 190 -6.03 28.99 -12.65
C ALA A 190 -6.43 27.51 -12.79
N GLN A 191 -7.61 27.26 -13.36
CA GLN A 191 -8.06 25.95 -13.78
C GLN A 191 -8.34 25.99 -15.28
N VAL A 192 -7.47 25.36 -16.06
CA VAL A 192 -7.55 25.33 -17.53
C VAL A 192 -7.83 23.89 -17.96
N GLN A 193 -8.73 23.72 -18.91
CA GLN A 193 -9.08 22.43 -19.48
C GLN A 193 -8.92 22.42 -21.00
N ARG A 194 -8.69 21.22 -21.53
CA ARG A 194 -8.91 20.88 -22.93
C ARG A 194 -10.24 20.14 -23.03
N TRP A 195 -11.16 20.64 -23.83
CA TRP A 195 -12.43 19.96 -24.13
C TRP A 195 -12.36 19.36 -25.52
N THR A 196 -12.74 18.08 -25.65
CA THR A 196 -12.83 17.37 -26.93
C THR A 196 -14.28 16.95 -27.15
N VAL A 197 -14.90 17.42 -28.23
CA VAL A 197 -16.32 17.19 -28.56
C VAL A 197 -16.41 16.45 -29.89
N GLN A 198 -16.96 15.23 -29.85
CA GLN A 198 -17.35 14.48 -31.04
C GLN A 198 -18.72 14.94 -31.52
N VAL A 199 -18.75 15.73 -32.59
CA VAL A 199 -19.95 16.26 -33.25
C VAL A 199 -20.46 15.23 -34.26
N PRO A 200 -21.71 14.76 -34.17
CA PRO A 200 -22.26 13.78 -35.10
C PRO A 200 -22.54 14.38 -36.49
N ALA A 201 -22.58 13.51 -37.50
CA ALA A 201 -22.98 13.88 -38.86
C ALA A 201 -24.43 14.43 -38.89
N GLY A 202 -24.63 15.50 -39.65
CA GLY A 202 -25.91 16.22 -39.76
C GLY A 202 -26.10 17.34 -38.74
N GLU A 203 -25.25 17.46 -37.71
CA GLU A 203 -25.42 18.41 -36.60
C GLU A 203 -24.28 19.44 -36.51
N GLY A 204 -24.61 20.61 -35.96
CA GLY A 204 -23.65 21.64 -35.54
C GLY A 204 -23.19 21.44 -34.08
N ALA A 205 -22.51 22.40 -33.49
CA ALA A 205 -22.29 22.42 -32.03
C ALA A 205 -22.08 23.84 -31.51
N VAL A 206 -22.63 24.14 -30.35
CA VAL A 206 -22.46 25.41 -29.65
C VAL A 206 -21.89 25.14 -28.25
N VAL A 207 -20.64 25.54 -28.02
CA VAL A 207 -19.97 25.46 -26.71
C VAL A 207 -20.03 26.83 -26.05
N THR A 208 -20.63 26.94 -24.87
CA THR A 208 -20.73 28.21 -24.12
C THR A 208 -20.07 28.09 -22.76
N THR A 209 -19.08 28.95 -22.49
CA THR A 209 -18.43 29.08 -21.18
C THR A 209 -18.89 30.38 -20.56
N LYS A 210 -19.75 30.31 -19.54
CA LYS A 210 -20.37 31.46 -18.87
C LYS A 210 -19.95 31.56 -17.41
N LEU A 211 -19.53 32.75 -16.97
CA LEU A 211 -19.25 33.07 -15.57
C LEU A 211 -20.50 32.92 -14.69
N THR A 212 -20.31 32.36 -13.49
CA THR A 212 -21.36 32.21 -12.46
C THR A 212 -20.99 32.87 -11.13
N GLU A 213 -19.70 33.05 -10.83
CA GLU A 213 -19.18 33.75 -9.66
C GLU A 213 -17.81 34.36 -9.97
N THR A 214 -17.51 35.56 -9.48
CA THR A 214 -16.16 36.13 -9.42
C THR A 214 -15.70 36.21 -7.96
N ARG A 215 -14.47 35.76 -7.66
CA ARG A 215 -13.90 35.72 -6.29
C ARG A 215 -12.87 36.82 -6.05
N ASN A 216 -12.46 37.46 -7.13
CA ASN A 216 -11.60 38.62 -7.19
C ASN A 216 -12.18 39.57 -8.27
N PRO A 217 -11.99 40.89 -8.20
CA PRO A 217 -12.46 41.80 -9.26
C PRO A 217 -11.97 41.41 -10.66
N ASP A 218 -10.73 40.92 -10.77
CA ASP A 218 -10.15 40.46 -12.04
C ASP A 218 -10.52 39.00 -12.40
N GLY A 219 -11.48 38.40 -11.69
CA GLY A 219 -11.96 37.03 -11.92
C GLY A 219 -12.59 36.87 -13.31
N ASN A 220 -12.14 35.86 -14.06
CA ASN A 220 -12.44 35.72 -15.48
C ASN A 220 -12.52 34.26 -15.94
N VAL A 221 -13.01 34.07 -17.18
CA VAL A 221 -12.85 32.82 -17.94
C VAL A 221 -11.98 33.07 -19.17
N SER A 222 -11.29 32.04 -19.65
CA SER A 222 -10.33 32.16 -20.75
C SER A 222 -10.61 31.21 -21.91
N LEU A 223 -10.19 31.63 -23.11
CA LEU A 223 -10.13 30.82 -24.33
C LEU A 223 -8.81 31.12 -25.03
N ALA A 224 -8.03 30.10 -25.34
CA ALA A 224 -6.78 30.26 -26.08
C ALA A 224 -6.93 29.77 -27.53
N ALA A 225 -7.38 28.53 -27.73
CA ALA A 225 -7.48 27.94 -29.06
C ALA A 225 -8.74 27.07 -29.24
N VAL A 226 -9.16 26.97 -30.51
CA VAL A 226 -10.23 26.08 -31.00
C VAL A 226 -9.75 25.42 -32.29
N THR A 227 -9.96 24.11 -32.45
CA THR A 227 -9.64 23.37 -33.68
C THR A 227 -10.79 22.48 -34.12
N LEU A 228 -11.01 22.34 -35.43
CA LEU A 228 -12.04 21.51 -36.04
C LEU A 228 -11.41 20.56 -37.08
N ALA A 229 -11.74 19.28 -37.01
CA ALA A 229 -11.29 18.24 -37.95
C ALA A 229 -12.38 17.20 -38.22
N GLU A 230 -12.23 16.40 -39.28
CA GLU A 230 -13.09 15.24 -39.54
C GLU A 230 -12.88 14.16 -38.46
N ALA A 231 -13.95 13.49 -38.02
CA ALA A 231 -13.87 12.54 -36.90
C ALA A 231 -13.10 11.23 -37.22
N ASP A 232 -12.92 10.89 -38.51
CA ASP A 232 -12.06 9.80 -38.95
C ASP A 232 -10.65 10.25 -39.38
N ALA A 233 -10.40 11.56 -39.52
CA ALA A 233 -9.05 12.12 -39.64
C ALA A 233 -8.23 11.98 -38.35
N ALA A 234 -8.83 11.63 -37.20
CA ALA A 234 -8.12 11.09 -36.04
C ALA A 234 -7.30 9.80 -36.35
N GLY A 235 -7.46 9.23 -37.56
CA GLY A 235 -6.61 8.18 -38.13
C GLY A 235 -5.39 8.65 -38.93
N SER A 236 -5.26 9.93 -39.29
CA SER A 236 -3.99 10.47 -39.81
C SER A 236 -3.06 10.67 -38.61
N ALA A 237 -2.35 9.61 -38.25
CA ALA A 237 -1.42 9.64 -37.14
C ALA A 237 -0.42 10.78 -37.33
N ALA A 238 -0.38 11.71 -36.38
CA ALA A 238 0.67 12.71 -36.30
C ALA A 238 2.03 11.99 -36.39
N ALA A 239 2.99 12.56 -37.13
CA ALA A 239 4.30 11.94 -37.36
C ALA A 239 5.00 11.54 -36.04
N LEU A 240 4.68 12.26 -34.95
CA LEU A 240 5.01 11.91 -33.57
C LEU A 240 3.82 12.23 -32.65
N ALA A 241 3.41 11.28 -31.82
CA ALA A 241 2.46 11.47 -30.72
C ALA A 241 3.08 11.01 -29.39
N SER A 242 2.63 11.57 -28.26
CA SER A 242 3.09 11.18 -26.92
C SER A 242 1.92 10.99 -25.96
N ALA A 243 2.04 10.03 -25.04
CA ALA A 243 1.07 9.69 -24.01
C ALA A 243 1.75 9.39 -22.66
N SER A 244 0.96 9.20 -21.61
CA SER A 244 1.43 8.60 -20.36
C SER A 244 2.07 7.22 -20.60
N THR A 245 3.00 6.84 -19.73
CA THR A 245 3.63 5.52 -19.81
C THR A 245 2.62 4.41 -19.44
N PRO A 246 2.56 3.31 -20.19
CA PRO A 246 1.78 2.14 -19.80
C PRO A 246 2.44 1.44 -18.60
N ALA A 247 1.68 0.68 -17.80
CA ALA A 247 2.28 -0.11 -16.71
C ALA A 247 3.13 -1.29 -17.22
N THR A 248 2.78 -1.86 -18.37
CA THR A 248 3.44 -3.04 -18.96
C THR A 248 3.59 -2.91 -20.48
N MET A 249 4.62 -3.55 -21.05
CA MET A 249 4.81 -3.71 -22.49
C MET A 249 5.39 -5.09 -22.85
N ASP A 250 4.58 -5.92 -23.51
CA ASP A 250 5.05 -7.14 -24.18
C ASP A 250 5.65 -6.75 -25.55
N LEU A 251 6.96 -6.79 -25.66
CA LEU A 251 7.69 -6.38 -26.85
C LEU A 251 7.57 -7.40 -28.00
N THR A 252 7.41 -8.68 -27.70
CA THR A 252 7.12 -9.72 -28.72
C THR A 252 5.75 -9.48 -29.36
N ALA A 253 4.72 -9.21 -28.55
CA ALA A 253 3.37 -8.95 -29.05
C ALA A 253 3.23 -7.59 -29.75
N LEU A 254 3.95 -6.56 -29.29
CA LEU A 254 3.90 -5.21 -29.86
C LEU A 254 4.86 -5.01 -31.05
N GLY A 255 5.94 -5.79 -31.13
CA GLY A 255 7.05 -5.65 -32.08
C GLY A 255 7.03 -6.67 -33.21
N ALA A 256 5.90 -6.79 -33.91
CA ALA A 256 5.71 -7.80 -34.94
C ALA A 256 6.71 -7.74 -36.12
N ASP A 257 7.37 -6.60 -36.34
CA ASP A 257 8.46 -6.45 -37.31
C ASP A 257 9.84 -6.54 -36.63
N ASP A 258 10.04 -5.80 -35.53
CA ASP A 258 11.25 -5.79 -34.70
C ASP A 258 10.95 -5.16 -33.35
N TRP A 259 11.79 -5.40 -32.35
CA TRP A 259 11.75 -4.72 -31.06
C TRP A 259 13.16 -4.65 -30.44
N LEU A 260 13.37 -3.67 -29.56
CA LEU A 260 14.59 -3.48 -28.77
C LEU A 260 14.22 -3.27 -27.29
N HIS A 261 15.08 -3.73 -26.38
CA HIS A 261 15.06 -3.39 -24.96
C HIS A 261 16.49 -3.15 -24.48
N LEU A 262 16.67 -2.34 -23.44
CA LEU A 262 18.00 -2.04 -22.88
C LEU A 262 18.08 -2.41 -21.40
N ASP A 263 19.21 -3.01 -21.02
CA ASP A 263 19.70 -3.00 -19.64
C ASP A 263 21.11 -2.39 -19.64
N GLY A 264 21.15 -1.07 -19.47
CA GLY A 264 22.35 -0.28 -19.67
C GLY A 264 22.92 -0.42 -21.09
N ALA A 265 24.13 -0.96 -21.20
CA ALA A 265 24.77 -1.19 -22.49
C ALA A 265 24.38 -2.53 -23.16
N THR A 266 23.66 -3.41 -22.46
CA THR A 266 23.08 -4.62 -23.04
C THR A 266 21.86 -4.23 -23.87
N LEU A 267 21.82 -4.69 -25.11
CA LEU A 267 20.71 -4.47 -26.04
C LEU A 267 20.06 -5.81 -26.35
N ASP A 268 18.92 -6.08 -25.73
CA ASP A 268 18.05 -7.16 -26.13
C ASP A 268 17.24 -6.76 -27.36
N ARG A 269 17.03 -7.71 -28.25
CA ARG A 269 16.20 -7.53 -29.43
C ARG A 269 15.55 -8.83 -29.86
N ARG A 270 14.61 -8.73 -30.78
CA ARG A 270 14.00 -9.89 -31.41
C ARG A 270 15.04 -10.85 -32.02
N THR A 271 14.92 -12.17 -31.83
CA THR A 271 15.88 -13.16 -32.38
C THR A 271 15.84 -13.28 -33.91
N SER A 272 14.69 -12.97 -34.53
CA SER A 272 14.45 -13.24 -35.96
C SER A 272 13.81 -12.07 -36.69
N GLY A 273 14.36 -11.73 -37.86
CA GLY A 273 13.82 -10.73 -38.78
C GLY A 273 14.94 -10.03 -39.56
N ASP A 274 14.57 -9.02 -40.35
CA ASP A 274 15.53 -8.17 -41.08
C ASP A 274 16.10 -7.04 -40.21
N HIS A 275 15.76 -7.01 -38.92
CA HIS A 275 16.21 -6.03 -37.92
C HIS A 275 16.15 -4.55 -38.37
N PRO A 276 14.97 -4.05 -38.81
CA PRO A 276 14.78 -2.68 -39.29
C PRO A 276 15.07 -1.56 -38.28
N LEU A 277 15.34 -1.86 -36.99
CA LEU A 277 15.72 -0.88 -35.97
C LEU A 277 17.23 -0.86 -35.73
N ALA A 278 17.83 0.33 -35.73
CA ALA A 278 19.23 0.55 -35.38
C ALA A 278 19.38 1.71 -34.37
N LEU A 279 19.91 1.42 -33.18
CA LEU A 279 20.11 2.38 -32.10
C LEU A 279 21.55 2.89 -32.09
N THR A 280 21.71 4.21 -31.94
CA THR A 280 22.97 4.93 -31.81
C THR A 280 22.95 5.80 -30.55
N ASN A 281 23.98 5.68 -29.71
CA ASN A 281 24.24 6.63 -28.63
C ASN A 281 24.86 7.91 -29.23
N LEU A 282 24.27 9.07 -28.96
CA LEU A 282 24.77 10.36 -29.44
C LEU A 282 25.90 10.91 -28.54
N GLY A 283 25.93 10.48 -27.28
CA GLY A 283 26.96 10.84 -26.30
C GLY A 283 28.20 9.95 -26.37
N THR A 284 29.27 10.40 -25.72
CA THR A 284 30.55 9.65 -25.62
C THR A 284 30.70 8.86 -24.31
N ARG A 285 29.80 9.04 -23.34
CA ARG A 285 29.70 8.17 -22.14
C ARG A 285 29.00 6.86 -22.52
N ALA A 286 29.39 5.76 -21.87
CA ALA A 286 28.69 4.48 -22.00
C ALA A 286 27.24 4.60 -21.49
N ILE A 287 26.34 3.76 -22.02
CA ILE A 287 24.94 3.70 -21.57
C ILE A 287 24.92 3.03 -20.19
N SER A 288 24.38 3.72 -19.19
CA SER A 288 24.26 3.19 -17.82
C SER A 288 22.91 2.48 -17.63
N PRO A 289 22.80 1.47 -16.76
CA PRO A 289 21.54 0.80 -16.49
C PRO A 289 20.57 1.70 -15.73
N GLN A 290 19.29 1.63 -16.10
CA GLN A 290 18.16 2.09 -15.31
C GLN A 290 17.55 0.87 -14.60
N GLY A 291 17.16 0.98 -13.33
CA GLY A 291 16.42 -0.08 -12.61
C GLY A 291 14.96 0.28 -12.26
N ASP A 292 14.61 1.56 -12.35
CA ASP A 292 13.37 2.17 -11.88
C ASP A 292 12.43 2.61 -13.03
N ASN A 293 12.50 1.96 -14.20
CA ASN A 293 11.65 2.33 -15.31
C ASN A 293 10.17 2.12 -14.93
N PRO A 294 9.27 3.10 -15.15
CA PRO A 294 7.87 3.01 -14.73
C PRO A 294 7.02 2.02 -15.57
N VAL A 295 7.65 1.27 -16.46
CA VAL A 295 7.04 0.27 -17.34
C VAL A 295 7.74 -1.07 -17.11
N ARG A 296 6.95 -2.14 -16.92
CA ARG A 296 7.45 -3.51 -16.87
C ARG A 296 7.43 -4.14 -18.27
N TYR A 297 8.61 -4.44 -18.82
CA TYR A 297 8.79 -5.02 -20.15
C TYR A 297 8.88 -6.55 -20.10
N SER A 298 8.32 -7.21 -21.11
CA SER A 298 8.41 -8.67 -21.30
C SER A 298 8.60 -9.05 -22.76
N TRP A 299 9.16 -10.23 -23.01
CA TRP A 299 9.33 -10.82 -24.34
C TRP A 299 9.52 -12.35 -24.26
N SER A 300 9.37 -13.02 -25.40
CA SER A 300 9.52 -14.48 -25.54
C SER A 300 10.25 -14.92 -26.82
N ASP A 301 10.71 -13.96 -27.63
CA ASP A 301 11.47 -14.18 -28.87
C ASP A 301 12.71 -13.28 -28.94
N GLY A 302 13.49 -13.23 -27.84
CA GLY A 302 14.62 -12.31 -27.67
C GLY A 302 16.03 -12.88 -27.92
N THR A 303 17.02 -11.99 -27.88
CA THR A 303 18.47 -12.27 -27.85
C THR A 303 19.22 -11.02 -27.36
N PRO A 304 20.21 -11.13 -26.45
CA PRO A 304 20.73 -12.37 -25.85
C PRO A 304 19.73 -13.13 -24.94
N ASP A 305 18.82 -12.44 -24.26
CA ASP A 305 17.84 -13.11 -23.38
C ASP A 305 16.65 -13.60 -24.19
N THR A 306 16.48 -14.93 -24.26
CA THR A 306 15.42 -15.57 -25.06
C THR A 306 14.01 -15.17 -24.58
N GLU A 307 13.82 -15.13 -23.27
CA GLU A 307 12.54 -14.80 -22.63
C GLU A 307 12.75 -13.93 -21.39
N GLN A 308 11.80 -13.01 -21.13
CA GLN A 308 11.77 -12.17 -19.95
C GLN A 308 10.31 -11.93 -19.56
N ALA A 309 9.95 -12.26 -18.32
CA ALA A 309 8.56 -12.20 -17.85
C ALA A 309 8.14 -10.82 -17.30
N GLY A 310 9.09 -9.96 -16.95
CA GLY A 310 8.76 -8.62 -16.44
C GLY A 310 9.92 -7.86 -15.80
N THR A 311 10.72 -7.16 -16.60
CA THR A 311 11.82 -6.28 -16.14
C THR A 311 11.43 -4.80 -16.11
N THR A 312 11.94 -4.02 -15.16
CA THR A 312 11.86 -2.54 -15.12
C THR A 312 13.17 -1.87 -15.53
N THR A 313 14.03 -2.59 -16.27
CA THR A 313 15.32 -2.05 -16.74
C THR A 313 15.18 -1.06 -17.90
N GLY A 314 16.26 -0.33 -18.18
CA GLY A 314 16.36 0.59 -19.31
C GLY A 314 17.80 1.06 -19.56
N GLY A 315 18.01 1.84 -20.61
CA GLY A 315 19.27 2.52 -20.91
C GLY A 315 19.23 4.00 -20.54
N VAL A 316 20.24 4.46 -19.81
CA VAL A 316 20.46 5.87 -19.42
C VAL A 316 21.56 6.49 -20.27
N PHE A 317 21.23 7.58 -20.98
CA PHE A 317 22.11 8.28 -21.90
C PHE A 317 22.54 9.62 -21.31
N LEU A 318 23.85 9.77 -21.13
CA LEU A 318 24.46 10.87 -20.37
C LEU A 318 25.31 11.76 -21.28
N ALA A 319 25.17 13.07 -21.12
CA ALA A 319 26.08 14.04 -21.74
C ALA A 319 27.48 13.97 -21.10
N ALA A 320 28.50 14.26 -21.90
CA ALA A 320 29.90 14.33 -21.45
C ALA A 320 30.27 15.70 -20.84
N SER A 321 29.52 16.76 -21.18
CA SER A 321 29.71 18.11 -20.65
C SER A 321 28.38 18.90 -20.66
N ASP A 322 28.39 20.10 -20.09
CA ASP A 322 27.24 21.03 -20.17
C ASP A 322 27.12 21.70 -21.56
N ASP A 323 28.15 21.61 -22.41
CA ASP A 323 28.07 22.02 -23.80
C ASP A 323 27.38 20.92 -24.63
N LEU A 324 26.05 20.92 -24.54
CA LEU A 324 25.17 20.02 -25.28
C LEU A 324 25.15 20.30 -26.81
N ALA A 325 25.70 21.43 -27.25
CA ALA A 325 25.85 21.75 -28.67
C ALA A 325 27.12 21.11 -29.27
N ALA A 326 28.22 21.09 -28.53
CA ALA A 326 29.47 20.42 -28.93
C ALA A 326 29.44 18.91 -28.65
N THR A 327 28.81 18.48 -27.56
CA THR A 327 28.70 17.07 -27.13
C THR A 327 27.24 16.71 -26.82
N PRO A 328 26.39 16.44 -27.83
CA PRO A 328 24.98 16.13 -27.61
C PRO A 328 24.82 14.86 -26.79
N GLY A 329 24.11 14.94 -25.67
CA GLY A 329 23.71 13.76 -24.91
C GLY A 329 22.34 13.25 -25.37
N GLY A 330 22.22 11.95 -25.57
CA GLY A 330 20.98 11.29 -25.95
C GLY A 330 21.17 10.12 -26.90
N TRP A 331 20.14 9.80 -27.67
CA TRP A 331 20.10 8.65 -28.57
C TRP A 331 19.41 8.97 -29.90
N SER A 332 19.75 8.21 -30.93
CA SER A 332 19.16 8.25 -32.27
C SER A 332 18.80 6.82 -32.68
N LEU A 333 17.59 6.64 -33.20
CA LEU A 333 16.99 5.37 -33.56
C LEU A 333 16.53 5.43 -35.01
N ASP A 334 17.26 4.75 -35.89
CA ASP A 334 16.89 4.61 -37.30
C ASP A 334 15.89 3.47 -37.49
N VAL A 335 14.89 3.73 -38.31
CA VAL A 335 13.89 2.79 -38.81
C VAL A 335 14.05 2.71 -40.33
N ALA A 336 14.34 1.52 -40.85
CA ALA A 336 14.45 1.28 -42.28
C ALA A 336 13.16 1.66 -43.05
N ALA A 337 13.19 1.67 -44.39
CA ALA A 337 11.98 1.75 -45.19
C ALA A 337 11.24 0.40 -45.26
N ALA A 338 9.94 0.42 -45.55
CA ALA A 338 9.13 -0.76 -45.89
C ALA A 338 8.06 -0.40 -46.93
N ASP A 339 7.51 -1.40 -47.62
CA ASP A 339 6.45 -1.25 -48.64
C ASP A 339 5.04 -1.01 -48.06
N ARG A 340 4.93 -0.94 -46.74
CA ARG A 340 3.69 -0.71 -45.97
C ARG A 340 3.93 0.27 -44.82
N PRO A 341 2.90 1.01 -44.36
CA PRO A 341 3.03 1.87 -43.20
C PRO A 341 3.29 1.05 -41.92
N ARG A 342 4.06 1.64 -41.00
CA ARG A 342 4.41 1.05 -39.71
C ARG A 342 4.16 2.01 -38.56
N SER A 343 3.98 1.45 -37.37
CA SER A 343 3.93 2.18 -36.11
C SER A 343 5.10 1.75 -35.25
N LEU A 344 5.90 2.72 -34.80
CA LEU A 344 6.97 2.56 -33.82
C LEU A 344 6.46 3.08 -32.48
N ARG A 345 6.52 2.27 -31.43
CA ARG A 345 6.21 2.64 -30.04
C ARG A 345 7.48 2.56 -29.21
N LEU A 346 7.83 3.60 -28.46
CA LEU A 346 9.00 3.62 -27.59
C LEU A 346 8.72 4.37 -26.29
N VAL A 347 9.37 3.97 -25.20
CA VAL A 347 9.29 4.67 -23.91
C VAL A 347 10.60 5.39 -23.64
N ALA A 348 10.51 6.70 -23.40
CA ALA A 348 11.66 7.54 -23.12
C ALA A 348 11.33 8.56 -22.03
N GLY A 349 12.34 8.95 -21.25
CA GLY A 349 12.18 9.88 -20.14
C GLY A 349 13.42 10.72 -19.86
N VAL A 350 13.33 11.57 -18.85
CA VAL A 350 14.43 12.44 -18.38
C VAL A 350 14.48 12.49 -16.86
N TRP A 351 15.66 12.72 -16.31
CA TRP A 351 15.89 12.98 -14.89
C TRP A 351 16.89 14.13 -14.70
N ASN A 352 16.57 15.10 -13.84
CA ASN A 352 17.33 16.34 -13.62
C ASN A 352 17.83 17.01 -14.92
N ALA A 353 16.98 16.99 -15.93
CA ALA A 353 17.30 17.39 -17.29
C ALA A 353 16.05 17.68 -18.11
N ALA A 354 16.27 18.31 -19.26
CA ALA A 354 15.27 18.49 -20.29
C ALA A 354 15.74 17.90 -21.63
N ALA A 355 14.81 17.34 -22.41
CA ALA A 355 15.08 16.74 -23.72
C ALA A 355 13.90 16.85 -24.67
N THR A 356 14.17 16.87 -25.98
CA THR A 356 13.14 16.75 -27.02
C THR A 356 13.31 15.46 -27.82
N VAL A 357 12.19 14.83 -28.20
CA VAL A 357 12.15 13.70 -29.14
C VAL A 357 11.73 14.23 -30.50
N SER A 358 12.46 13.91 -31.56
CA SER A 358 12.19 14.41 -32.92
C SER A 358 12.17 13.28 -33.94
N VAL A 359 11.41 13.46 -35.03
CA VAL A 359 11.25 12.51 -36.13
C VAL A 359 11.63 13.19 -37.43
N THR A 360 12.48 12.53 -38.22
CA THR A 360 12.92 12.98 -39.55
C THR A 360 12.69 11.86 -40.55
N TYR A 361 12.03 12.12 -41.69
CA TYR A 361 11.90 11.13 -42.76
C TYR A 361 12.95 11.33 -43.85
N GLY A 362 13.45 10.22 -44.41
CA GLY A 362 14.15 10.22 -45.71
C GLY A 362 15.36 11.14 -45.86
N GLY A 363 16.14 11.36 -44.79
CA GLY A 363 17.33 12.21 -44.83
C GLY A 363 17.05 13.72 -44.96
N ALA A 364 15.84 14.16 -44.62
CA ALA A 364 15.52 15.59 -44.56
C ALA A 364 16.42 16.34 -43.55
N THR A 365 16.71 17.61 -43.83
CA THR A 365 17.61 18.44 -42.99
C THR A 365 16.93 19.07 -41.76
N ALA A 366 15.63 18.84 -41.58
CA ALA A 366 14.86 19.31 -40.44
C ALA A 366 13.82 18.24 -40.03
N PRO A 367 13.50 18.11 -38.73
CA PRO A 367 12.45 17.20 -38.28
C PRO A 367 11.08 17.53 -38.88
N VAL A 368 10.33 16.49 -39.25
CA VAL A 368 8.92 16.59 -39.64
C VAL A 368 8.00 16.70 -38.42
N ALA A 369 8.45 16.26 -37.26
CA ALA A 369 7.82 16.51 -35.97
C ALA A 369 8.85 16.53 -34.85
N THR A 370 8.58 17.32 -33.82
CA THR A 370 9.33 17.35 -32.56
C THR A 370 8.31 17.40 -31.42
N SER A 371 8.57 16.64 -30.37
CA SER A 371 7.76 16.58 -29.16
C SER A 371 7.81 17.90 -28.41
N THR A 372 6.86 18.05 -27.48
CA THR A 372 7.10 18.85 -26.28
C THR A 372 8.42 18.45 -25.63
N GLU A 373 9.15 19.43 -25.10
CA GLU A 373 10.31 19.18 -24.26
C GLU A 373 9.89 18.45 -22.97
N LEU A 374 10.39 17.24 -22.78
CA LEU A 374 10.35 16.56 -21.49
C LEU A 374 11.27 17.32 -20.54
N SER A 375 10.83 17.64 -19.32
CA SER A 375 11.66 18.34 -18.33
C SER A 375 11.42 17.80 -16.92
N ALA A 376 12.51 17.57 -16.19
CA ALA A 376 12.50 17.00 -14.84
C ALA A 376 13.45 17.76 -13.90
N GLY A 377 12.97 18.11 -12.71
CA GLY A 377 13.71 18.86 -11.68
C GLY A 377 13.89 18.10 -10.35
N GLY A 378 13.91 16.76 -10.40
CA GLY A 378 14.18 15.91 -9.24
C GLY A 378 13.59 14.50 -9.41
N ASN A 379 12.29 14.44 -9.69
CA ASN A 379 11.61 13.19 -10.05
C ASN A 379 11.71 12.95 -11.55
N ALA A 380 11.94 11.70 -11.96
CA ALA A 380 12.03 11.34 -13.38
C ALA A 380 10.67 11.49 -14.09
N VAL A 381 10.69 11.94 -15.36
CA VAL A 381 9.50 12.06 -16.20
C VAL A 381 9.67 11.18 -17.43
N SER A 382 8.82 10.16 -17.57
CA SER A 382 8.78 9.29 -18.76
C SER A 382 7.48 9.45 -19.55
N ARG A 383 7.53 9.18 -20.85
CA ARG A 383 6.37 9.16 -21.76
C ARG A 383 6.48 8.00 -22.75
N LEU A 384 5.31 7.51 -23.18
CA LEU A 384 5.20 6.65 -24.35
C LEU A 384 5.14 7.54 -25.60
N PHE A 385 6.02 7.32 -26.56
CA PHE A 385 5.99 7.95 -27.87
C PHE A 385 5.50 6.95 -28.92
N THR A 386 4.71 7.43 -29.88
CA THR A 386 4.25 6.68 -31.04
C THR A 386 4.59 7.47 -32.31
N VAL A 387 5.34 6.84 -33.22
CA VAL A 387 5.79 7.41 -34.50
C VAL A 387 5.16 6.62 -35.64
N ALA A 388 4.48 7.31 -36.54
CA ALA A 388 3.88 6.70 -37.72
C ALA A 388 4.85 6.79 -38.90
N VAL A 389 5.39 5.67 -39.36
CA VAL A 389 6.33 5.61 -40.49
C VAL A 389 5.55 5.34 -41.78
N PRO A 390 5.53 6.25 -42.77
CA PRO A 390 4.80 6.06 -44.02
C PRO A 390 5.37 4.90 -44.86
N SER A 391 4.53 4.30 -45.70
CA SER A 391 5.01 3.36 -46.74
C SER A 391 6.05 4.05 -47.63
N GLY A 392 7.14 3.34 -47.92
CA GLY A 392 8.28 3.81 -48.71
C GLY A 392 9.26 4.74 -47.97
N SER A 393 8.97 5.15 -46.72
CA SER A 393 9.83 6.06 -45.96
C SER A 393 10.68 5.33 -44.91
N ALA A 394 11.96 5.68 -44.85
CA ALA A 394 12.79 5.47 -43.65
C ALA A 394 12.60 6.66 -42.69
N ALA A 395 12.77 6.43 -41.39
CA ALA A 395 12.61 7.43 -40.35
C ALA A 395 13.80 7.38 -39.37
N THR A 396 14.29 8.54 -38.95
CA THR A 396 15.24 8.69 -37.84
C THR A 396 14.49 9.34 -36.68
N VAL A 397 14.52 8.72 -35.51
CA VAL A 397 13.88 9.22 -34.28
C VAL A 397 14.97 9.52 -33.25
N GLU A 398 15.11 10.77 -32.84
CA GLU A 398 16.18 11.18 -31.93
C GLU A 398 15.64 11.81 -30.65
N ALA A 399 16.16 11.39 -29.50
CA ALA A 399 16.02 12.15 -28.25
C ALA A 399 17.33 12.87 -27.94
N ARG A 400 17.27 14.19 -27.79
CA ARG A 400 18.44 15.03 -27.47
C ARG A 400 18.17 15.86 -26.21
N LEU A 401 19.14 15.84 -25.29
CA LEU A 401 19.17 16.75 -24.16
C LEU A 401 19.25 18.21 -24.64
N THR A 402 18.41 19.07 -24.06
CA THR A 402 18.37 20.51 -24.31
C THR A 402 18.89 21.33 -23.13
N SER A 403 18.76 20.81 -21.90
CA SER A 403 19.42 21.34 -20.71
C SER A 403 19.59 20.27 -19.63
N ARG A 404 20.43 20.53 -18.62
CA ARG A 404 20.53 19.70 -17.42
C ARG A 404 20.76 20.54 -16.16
N SER A 405 20.16 20.13 -15.04
CA SER A 405 20.29 20.76 -13.72
C SER A 405 21.21 19.97 -12.78
N ASN A 406 21.66 18.79 -13.19
CA ASN A 406 22.59 17.92 -12.47
C ASN A 406 23.67 17.37 -13.43
N GLY A 407 24.87 17.05 -12.93
CA GLY A 407 25.96 16.46 -13.72
C GLY A 407 25.63 15.08 -14.31
N ASP A 408 24.76 14.31 -13.66
CA ASP A 408 24.20 13.05 -14.18
C ASP A 408 22.75 13.22 -14.67
N GLY A 409 22.33 14.46 -14.96
CA GLY A 409 21.09 14.75 -15.67
C GLY A 409 21.10 14.07 -17.05
N ASN A 410 20.04 13.35 -17.37
CA ASN A 410 20.04 12.32 -18.41
C ASN A 410 18.71 12.21 -19.18
N VAL A 411 18.76 11.48 -20.29
CA VAL A 411 17.59 11.01 -21.05
C VAL A 411 17.65 9.48 -21.14
N THR A 412 16.51 8.81 -21.09
CA THR A 412 16.42 7.33 -21.07
C THR A 412 15.76 6.76 -22.31
N LEU A 413 15.98 5.47 -22.56
CA LEU A 413 15.22 4.63 -23.49
C LEU A 413 14.98 3.28 -22.82
N GLY A 414 13.71 2.89 -22.65
CA GLY A 414 13.32 1.56 -22.19
C GLY A 414 13.10 0.63 -23.38
N GLY A 415 11.89 0.10 -23.50
CA GLY A 415 11.48 -0.75 -24.62
C GLY A 415 11.05 0.04 -25.87
N VAL A 416 11.31 -0.58 -27.03
CA VAL A 416 10.97 -0.11 -28.38
C VAL A 416 10.31 -1.25 -29.14
N ALA A 417 9.19 -1.00 -29.82
CA ALA A 417 8.48 -1.99 -30.62
C ALA A 417 8.04 -1.40 -31.98
N LEU A 418 8.30 -2.13 -33.07
CA LEU A 418 7.91 -1.77 -34.43
C LEU A 418 6.96 -2.83 -35.01
N ALA A 419 5.84 -2.38 -35.56
CA ALA A 419 4.83 -3.24 -36.17
C ALA A 419 4.19 -2.60 -37.41
N PRO A 420 3.47 -3.36 -38.26
CA PRO A 420 2.56 -2.80 -39.25
C PRO A 420 1.56 -1.84 -38.57
N THR A 421 1.22 -0.73 -39.22
CA THR A 421 0.15 0.14 -38.70
C THR A 421 -1.16 -0.66 -38.63
N PRO A 422 -1.84 -0.74 -37.47
CA PRO A 422 -3.06 -1.52 -37.34
C PRO A 422 -4.16 -1.03 -38.29
N SER A 423 -4.89 -1.96 -38.90
CA SER A 423 -6.13 -1.61 -39.62
C SER A 423 -7.13 -0.95 -38.68
N ALA A 424 -8.05 -0.13 -39.19
CA ALA A 424 -9.05 0.55 -38.36
C ALA A 424 -9.86 -0.42 -37.47
N ARG A 425 -10.09 -1.67 -37.93
CA ARG A 425 -10.73 -2.72 -37.12
C ARG A 425 -9.85 -3.23 -35.99
N GLN A 426 -8.57 -3.49 -36.25
CA GLN A 426 -7.62 -3.87 -35.19
C GLN A 426 -7.45 -2.75 -34.17
N ALA A 427 -7.33 -1.50 -34.63
CA ALA A 427 -7.20 -0.32 -33.75
C ALA A 427 -8.44 -0.11 -32.86
N LEU A 428 -9.64 -0.34 -33.39
CA LEU A 428 -10.88 -0.33 -32.61
C LEU A 428 -10.95 -1.52 -31.64
N GLN A 429 -10.57 -2.72 -32.08
CA GLN A 429 -10.56 -3.92 -31.26
C GLN A 429 -9.60 -3.78 -30.07
N SER A 430 -8.37 -3.30 -30.29
CA SER A 430 -7.39 -3.10 -29.21
C SER A 430 -7.85 -2.06 -28.18
N LEU A 431 -8.47 -0.96 -28.62
CA LEU A 431 -9.07 0.01 -27.68
C LEU A 431 -10.26 -0.61 -26.94
N PHE A 432 -11.11 -1.35 -27.64
CA PHE A 432 -12.24 -2.04 -27.03
C PHE A 432 -11.80 -3.06 -25.97
N ASP A 433 -10.78 -3.85 -26.26
CA ASP A 433 -10.20 -4.82 -25.34
C ASP A 433 -9.52 -4.14 -24.15
N GLN A 434 -8.86 -2.99 -24.36
CA GLN A 434 -8.33 -2.15 -23.28
C GLN A 434 -9.44 -1.65 -22.34
N VAL A 435 -10.53 -1.10 -22.91
CA VAL A 435 -11.68 -0.58 -22.14
C VAL A 435 -12.44 -1.71 -21.44
N ASP A 436 -12.54 -2.90 -22.04
CA ASP A 436 -13.17 -4.06 -21.39
C ASP A 436 -12.26 -4.69 -20.32
N ALA A 437 -10.94 -4.72 -20.51
CA ALA A 437 -10.01 -5.28 -19.52
C ALA A 437 -9.80 -4.39 -18.28
N ALA A 438 -9.99 -3.07 -18.42
CA ALA A 438 -9.82 -2.13 -17.33
C ALA A 438 -10.92 -2.25 -16.25
N ASP A 439 -10.53 -2.03 -14.99
CA ASP A 439 -11.49 -1.70 -13.96
C ASP A 439 -12.17 -0.37 -14.28
N ARG A 440 -13.48 -0.30 -14.06
CA ARG A 440 -14.22 0.94 -14.30
C ARG A 440 -13.84 1.96 -13.24
N PRO A 441 -13.31 3.14 -13.63
CA PRO A 441 -13.03 4.17 -12.65
C PRO A 441 -14.33 4.66 -11.98
N ALA A 442 -14.20 5.17 -10.77
CA ALA A 442 -15.27 5.91 -10.12
C ALA A 442 -15.46 7.25 -10.85
N ILE A 443 -16.62 7.43 -11.45
CA ILE A 443 -16.99 8.58 -12.30
C ILE A 443 -18.48 8.88 -12.12
N SER A 444 -18.89 10.09 -12.48
CA SER A 444 -20.29 10.51 -12.48
C SER A 444 -21.17 9.63 -13.36
N ALA A 445 -22.46 9.59 -13.04
CA ALA A 445 -23.44 8.79 -13.77
C ALA A 445 -23.53 9.16 -15.26
N ASP A 446 -23.29 10.42 -15.61
CA ASP A 446 -23.36 10.92 -16.98
C ASP A 446 -22.16 10.46 -17.81
N THR A 447 -20.93 10.57 -17.26
CA THR A 447 -19.70 10.05 -17.89
C THR A 447 -19.74 8.53 -18.01
N LEU A 448 -20.25 7.82 -16.99
CA LEU A 448 -20.47 6.37 -17.06
C LEU A 448 -21.47 6.00 -18.16
N ALA A 449 -22.60 6.71 -18.24
CA ALA A 449 -23.60 6.49 -19.27
C ALA A 449 -23.07 6.82 -20.68
N GLN A 450 -22.15 7.78 -20.82
CA GLN A 450 -21.45 8.06 -22.08
C GLN A 450 -20.56 6.89 -22.48
N LEU A 451 -19.70 6.40 -21.57
CA LEU A 451 -18.83 5.26 -21.82
C LEU A 451 -19.62 3.98 -22.17
N ASP A 452 -20.69 3.67 -21.44
CA ASP A 452 -21.52 2.50 -21.71
C ASP A 452 -22.19 2.53 -23.10
N ARG A 453 -22.60 3.72 -23.58
CA ARG A 453 -23.14 3.88 -24.94
C ARG A 453 -22.08 3.61 -26.01
N GLU A 454 -20.89 4.21 -25.88
CA GLU A 454 -19.86 4.07 -26.90
C GLU A 454 -19.20 2.69 -26.88
N VAL A 455 -19.11 2.01 -25.72
CA VAL A 455 -18.75 0.58 -25.64
C VAL A 455 -19.76 -0.29 -26.39
N ALA A 456 -21.07 -0.04 -26.24
CA ALA A 456 -22.09 -0.78 -26.98
C ALA A 456 -22.03 -0.50 -28.50
N ALA A 457 -21.81 0.76 -28.90
CA ALA A 457 -21.65 1.16 -30.29
C ALA A 457 -20.41 0.52 -30.94
N ALA A 458 -19.25 0.60 -30.28
CA ALA A 458 -18.00 -0.02 -30.72
C ALA A 458 -18.15 -1.54 -30.90
N ARG A 459 -18.77 -2.24 -29.93
CA ARG A 459 -19.06 -3.68 -30.02
C ARG A 459 -19.91 -4.03 -31.23
N SER A 460 -20.90 -3.20 -31.56
CA SER A 460 -21.76 -3.38 -32.75
C SER A 460 -20.98 -3.22 -34.05
N VAL A 461 -20.15 -2.18 -34.17
CA VAL A 461 -19.32 -1.92 -35.37
C VAL A 461 -18.22 -2.98 -35.54
N LEU A 462 -17.66 -3.52 -34.45
CA LEU A 462 -16.72 -4.64 -34.48
C LEU A 462 -17.38 -5.96 -34.94
N ALA A 463 -18.67 -6.17 -34.63
CA ALA A 463 -19.42 -7.35 -35.04
C ALA A 463 -19.85 -7.32 -36.53
N ASP A 464 -20.07 -6.14 -37.11
CA ASP A 464 -20.38 -5.98 -38.53
C ASP A 464 -19.12 -6.17 -39.40
N THR A 465 -19.05 -7.27 -40.14
CA THR A 465 -17.94 -7.57 -41.07
C THR A 465 -17.93 -6.70 -42.32
N THR A 466 -19.02 -5.98 -42.60
CA THR A 466 -19.17 -5.06 -43.75
C THR A 466 -18.90 -3.59 -43.40
N ALA A 467 -18.67 -3.27 -42.12
CA ALA A 467 -18.39 -1.91 -41.66
C ALA A 467 -17.20 -1.28 -42.40
N THR A 468 -17.43 -0.08 -42.95
CA THR A 468 -16.42 0.67 -43.71
C THR A 468 -15.30 1.17 -42.80
N GLU A 469 -14.14 1.47 -43.40
CA GLU A 469 -12.99 1.94 -42.63
C GLU A 469 -13.27 3.27 -41.89
N ALA A 470 -14.03 4.19 -42.51
CA ALA A 470 -14.51 5.41 -41.88
C ALA A 470 -15.44 5.14 -40.68
N ALA A 471 -16.34 4.15 -40.78
CA ALA A 471 -17.20 3.76 -39.66
C ALA A 471 -16.40 3.19 -38.48
N LEU A 472 -15.38 2.38 -38.76
CA LEU A 472 -14.45 1.83 -37.75
C LEU A 472 -13.62 2.93 -37.07
N ARG A 473 -13.09 3.89 -37.85
CA ARG A 473 -12.33 5.04 -37.31
C ARG A 473 -13.21 5.94 -36.44
N ARG A 474 -14.44 6.27 -36.87
CA ARG A 474 -15.39 7.07 -36.08
C ARG A 474 -15.80 6.36 -34.78
N ALA A 475 -16.08 5.06 -34.82
CA ALA A 475 -16.37 4.29 -33.61
C ALA A 475 -15.18 4.28 -32.62
N ARG A 476 -13.95 4.22 -33.15
CA ARG A 476 -12.72 4.32 -32.32
C ARG A 476 -12.56 5.70 -31.71
N ALA A 477 -12.71 6.78 -32.49
CA ALA A 477 -12.59 8.14 -31.98
C ALA A 477 -13.60 8.43 -30.86
N ARG A 478 -14.86 8.00 -31.03
CA ARG A 478 -15.90 8.15 -30.00
C ARG A 478 -15.64 7.32 -28.75
N LEU A 479 -15.25 6.06 -28.89
CA LEU A 479 -14.88 5.22 -27.74
C LEU A 479 -13.66 5.79 -27.01
N GLN A 480 -12.69 6.34 -27.74
CA GLN A 480 -11.50 6.98 -27.18
C GLN A 480 -11.89 8.22 -26.37
N THR A 481 -12.65 9.16 -26.95
CA THR A 481 -13.13 10.35 -26.21
C THR A 481 -13.98 9.97 -24.99
N ALA A 482 -14.82 8.93 -25.08
CA ALA A 482 -15.62 8.47 -23.94
C ALA A 482 -14.77 7.80 -22.84
N TRP A 483 -13.70 7.10 -23.21
CA TRP A 483 -12.75 6.50 -22.29
C TRP A 483 -11.84 7.54 -21.64
N ASP A 484 -11.30 8.48 -22.42
CA ASP A 484 -10.49 9.59 -21.94
C ASP A 484 -11.29 10.46 -20.96
N ALA A 485 -12.55 10.76 -21.27
CA ALA A 485 -13.47 11.44 -20.34
C ALA A 485 -13.60 10.71 -18.99
N ALA A 486 -13.67 9.38 -19.01
CA ALA A 486 -13.72 8.56 -17.80
C ALA A 486 -12.38 8.58 -17.04
N VAL A 487 -11.24 8.47 -17.74
CA VAL A 487 -9.89 8.50 -17.15
C VAL A 487 -9.54 9.86 -16.57
N HIS A 488 -9.82 10.95 -17.28
CA HIS A 488 -9.55 12.32 -16.82
C HIS A 488 -10.43 12.71 -15.62
N GLU A 489 -11.69 12.27 -15.58
CA GLU A 489 -12.54 12.45 -14.41
C GLU A 489 -12.07 11.62 -13.20
N ALA A 490 -11.57 10.41 -13.45
CA ALA A 490 -11.00 9.54 -12.43
C ALA A 490 -9.69 10.06 -11.84
N ALA A 491 -8.86 10.74 -12.63
CA ALA A 491 -7.55 11.23 -12.22
C ALA A 491 -7.61 12.27 -11.07
N GLY A 492 -8.77 12.89 -10.87
CA GLY A 492 -9.04 13.76 -9.72
C GLY A 492 -9.41 13.03 -8.44
N GLN A 493 -9.77 11.75 -8.51
CA GLN A 493 -10.28 10.95 -7.39
C GLN A 493 -9.21 9.98 -6.86
N ARG A 494 -9.09 9.86 -5.54
CA ARG A 494 -8.07 9.05 -4.88
C ARG A 494 -8.67 8.07 -3.89
N TYR A 495 -8.19 6.83 -3.96
CA TYR A 495 -8.33 5.86 -2.89
C TYR A 495 -7.25 6.08 -1.83
N THR A 496 -7.45 5.51 -0.64
CA THR A 496 -6.55 5.69 0.51
C THR A 496 -5.17 5.06 0.28
N PHE A 497 -5.04 4.05 -0.57
CA PHE A 497 -3.73 3.57 -1.06
C PHE A 497 -2.93 4.61 -1.88
N GLN A 498 -3.54 5.75 -2.24
CA GLN A 498 -2.92 6.84 -2.98
C GLN A 498 -2.79 8.13 -2.15
N SER A 499 -3.74 8.41 -1.26
CA SER A 499 -3.71 9.59 -0.38
C SER A 499 -2.99 9.34 0.95
N ASP A 500 -3.16 8.14 1.51
CA ASP A 500 -2.72 7.76 2.85
C ASP A 500 -2.06 6.36 2.84
N PRO A 501 -1.03 6.11 1.97
CA PRO A 501 -0.46 4.77 1.77
C PRO A 501 0.22 4.17 3.01
N GLY A 502 0.46 4.97 4.06
CA GLY A 502 0.93 4.51 5.36
C GLY A 502 -0.13 3.77 6.19
N LEU A 503 -1.42 3.96 5.87
CA LEU A 503 -2.55 3.27 6.51
C LEU A 503 -2.82 1.93 5.82
N VAL A 504 -2.03 0.94 6.22
CA VAL A 504 -1.86 -0.34 5.53
C VAL A 504 -1.85 -1.51 6.52
N SER A 505 -2.22 -2.68 6.05
CA SER A 505 -2.18 -3.93 6.82
C SER A 505 -2.18 -5.12 5.85
N SER A 506 -2.04 -6.35 6.33
CA SER A 506 -2.18 -7.58 5.55
C SER A 506 -3.20 -8.53 6.18
N PHE A 507 -3.94 -9.25 5.32
CA PHE A 507 -4.84 -10.34 5.72
C PHE A 507 -4.62 -11.52 4.79
N GLY A 508 -4.43 -12.70 5.37
CA GLY A 508 -3.99 -13.88 4.64
C GLY A 508 -4.29 -15.18 5.38
N TRP A 509 -3.61 -16.26 5.00
CA TRP A 509 -3.84 -17.61 5.49
C TRP A 509 -2.55 -18.42 5.66
N GLU A 510 -2.27 -18.76 6.93
CA GLU A 510 -1.22 -19.70 7.40
C GLU A 510 -0.47 -20.48 6.29
N GLY A 511 0.69 -19.93 5.91
CA GLY A 511 1.64 -20.55 4.99
C GLY A 511 1.38 -20.20 3.53
N ASP A 512 0.84 -19.01 3.30
CA ASP A 512 0.88 -18.17 2.10
C ASP A 512 2.33 -17.79 1.69
N VAL A 513 2.45 -16.97 0.64
CA VAL A 513 3.70 -16.31 0.19
C VAL A 513 3.42 -14.86 -0.25
N ASP A 514 2.18 -14.56 -0.65
CA ASP A 514 1.81 -13.29 -1.27
C ASP A 514 0.47 -12.75 -0.71
N ALA A 515 0.35 -12.60 0.62
CA ALA A 515 -0.92 -12.24 1.24
C ALA A 515 -1.46 -10.87 0.75
N PRO A 516 -2.80 -10.72 0.66
CA PRO A 516 -3.43 -9.44 0.36
C PRO A 516 -3.03 -8.28 1.28
N ILE A 517 -2.53 -7.20 0.68
CA ILE A 517 -2.24 -5.93 1.37
C ILE A 517 -3.49 -5.06 1.38
N ALA A 518 -4.09 -4.84 2.55
CA ALA A 518 -5.28 -4.02 2.77
C ALA A 518 -4.97 -2.53 3.03
N TYR A 519 -5.92 -1.69 2.66
CA TYR A 519 -5.94 -0.25 2.96
C TYR A 519 -7.22 0.13 3.70
N ILE A 520 -7.19 1.26 4.40
CA ILE A 520 -8.26 1.69 5.32
C ILE A 520 -9.66 1.82 4.66
N ASP A 521 -9.77 2.17 3.38
CA ASP A 521 -11.05 2.23 2.65
C ASP A 521 -11.67 0.86 2.27
N GLY A 522 -10.96 -0.23 2.58
CA GLY A 522 -11.37 -1.61 2.29
C GLY A 522 -10.90 -2.14 0.92
N SER A 523 -10.18 -1.33 0.13
CA SER A 523 -9.41 -1.81 -1.02
C SER A 523 -8.23 -2.67 -0.58
N TYR A 524 -7.71 -3.49 -1.50
CA TYR A 524 -6.54 -4.33 -1.24
C TYR A 524 -5.78 -4.68 -2.52
N LYS A 525 -4.46 -4.87 -2.40
CA LYS A 525 -3.56 -5.30 -3.46
C LYS A 525 -3.27 -6.79 -3.35
N LEU A 526 -3.33 -7.51 -4.47
CA LEU A 526 -3.03 -8.94 -4.59
C LEU A 526 -1.66 -9.11 -5.25
N ARG A 527 -0.65 -9.58 -4.50
CA ARG A 527 0.74 -9.62 -4.97
C ARG A 527 0.94 -10.68 -6.06
N ASP A 528 0.58 -11.93 -5.80
CA ASP A 528 0.67 -13.06 -6.74
C ASP A 528 -0.27 -12.94 -7.96
N HIS A 529 -1.37 -12.17 -7.82
CA HIS A 529 -2.32 -11.91 -8.89
C HIS A 529 -1.97 -10.62 -9.65
N ASP A 530 -0.83 -10.63 -10.33
CA ASP A 530 -0.34 -9.55 -11.21
C ASP A 530 -0.23 -8.16 -10.53
N GLY A 531 -0.16 -8.08 -9.19
CA GLY A 531 -0.13 -6.82 -8.44
C GLY A 531 -1.44 -6.03 -8.44
N ILE A 532 -2.59 -6.66 -8.73
CA ILE A 532 -3.88 -5.99 -8.93
C ILE A 532 -4.41 -5.38 -7.63
N THR A 533 -4.82 -4.12 -7.68
CA THR A 533 -5.58 -3.47 -6.60
C THR A 533 -7.08 -3.62 -6.83
N VAL A 534 -7.75 -4.31 -5.91
CA VAL A 534 -9.20 -4.45 -5.83
C VAL A 534 -9.80 -3.24 -5.12
N THR A 535 -10.82 -2.63 -5.74
CA THR A 535 -11.53 -1.46 -5.19
C THR A 535 -13.04 -1.68 -5.12
N PHE A 536 -13.70 -0.93 -4.23
CA PHE A 536 -15.16 -1.00 -4.02
C PHE A 536 -15.93 0.21 -4.57
N GLY A 537 -15.28 1.06 -5.37
CA GLY A 537 -15.94 2.14 -6.13
C GLY A 537 -16.23 3.42 -5.35
N VAL A 538 -15.53 3.66 -4.24
CA VAL A 538 -15.75 4.84 -3.37
C VAL A 538 -14.40 5.49 -3.01
N PRO A 539 -13.76 6.24 -3.93
CA PRO A 539 -12.62 7.09 -3.61
C PRO A 539 -13.09 8.39 -2.93
N ASP A 540 -12.15 9.25 -2.53
CA ASP A 540 -12.33 10.52 -1.82
C ASP A 540 -13.40 10.44 -0.74
N ILE A 541 -13.18 9.54 0.23
CA ILE A 541 -14.09 9.36 1.35
C ILE A 541 -14.04 10.62 2.23
N PRO A 542 -15.18 11.30 2.49
CA PRO A 542 -15.19 12.50 3.30
C PRO A 542 -15.23 12.15 4.80
N GLY A 543 -14.43 12.86 5.59
CA GLY A 543 -14.38 12.66 7.05
C GLY A 543 -13.57 11.41 7.41
N THR A 544 -14.01 10.69 8.44
CA THR A 544 -13.30 9.53 8.98
C THR A 544 -13.91 8.19 8.58
N ILE A 545 -13.08 7.15 8.67
CA ILE A 545 -13.35 5.74 8.39
C ILE A 545 -13.17 4.96 9.69
N ASP A 546 -14.22 4.22 10.07
CA ASP A 546 -14.18 3.19 11.11
C ASP A 546 -13.50 1.95 10.51
N TRP A 547 -12.28 1.64 10.98
CA TRP A 547 -11.47 0.50 10.50
C TRP A 547 -10.99 -0.39 11.64
N HIS A 548 -11.41 -1.66 11.63
CA HIS A 548 -11.15 -2.62 12.71
C HIS A 548 -11.17 -4.07 12.24
N ASN A 549 -10.69 -4.99 13.09
CA ASN A 549 -10.80 -6.43 12.90
C ASN A 549 -12.19 -6.96 13.29
N ALA A 550 -12.80 -7.75 12.41
CA ALA A 550 -14.08 -8.38 12.72
C ALA A 550 -13.96 -9.31 13.93
N GLY A 551 -14.84 -9.13 14.92
CA GLY A 551 -14.81 -9.92 16.15
C GLY A 551 -13.66 -9.58 17.11
N GLY A 552 -12.94 -8.47 16.88
CA GLY A 552 -11.84 -7.99 17.73
C GLY A 552 -10.46 -8.32 17.16
N TYR A 553 -10.24 -9.56 16.70
CA TYR A 553 -8.88 -10.05 16.40
C TYR A 553 -8.74 -10.90 15.12
N LEU A 554 -9.83 -11.25 14.44
CA LEU A 554 -9.74 -12.09 13.23
C LEU A 554 -9.14 -11.29 12.07
N PRO A 555 -8.40 -11.93 11.14
CA PRO A 555 -7.78 -11.30 9.97
C PRO A 555 -8.84 -11.02 8.90
N ALA A 556 -9.73 -10.10 9.25
CA ALA A 556 -10.98 -9.83 8.58
C ALA A 556 -11.33 -8.36 8.76
N PHE A 557 -10.65 -7.50 8.01
CA PHE A 557 -10.79 -6.06 8.12
C PHE A 557 -12.19 -5.58 7.73
N VAL A 558 -12.74 -4.70 8.54
CA VAL A 558 -14.02 -4.02 8.36
C VAL A 558 -13.75 -2.53 8.21
N SER A 559 -14.14 -1.94 7.08
CA SER A 559 -14.03 -0.50 6.80
C SER A 559 -15.43 0.09 6.63
N THR A 560 -15.79 1.09 7.43
CA THR A 560 -17.12 1.73 7.41
C THR A 560 -17.03 3.25 7.28
N TYR A 561 -17.75 3.79 6.30
CA TYR A 561 -17.75 5.22 5.97
C TYR A 561 -19.07 5.66 5.31
N THR A 562 -19.24 6.96 5.07
CA THR A 562 -20.43 7.52 4.39
C THR A 562 -20.02 8.54 3.33
N LYS A 563 -20.50 8.35 2.08
CA LYS A 563 -20.34 9.31 0.97
C LYS A 563 -21.69 9.48 0.27
N ASP A 564 -22.03 10.71 -0.13
CA ASP A 564 -23.25 11.06 -0.88
C ASP A 564 -24.58 10.52 -0.29
N GLY A 565 -24.66 10.38 1.04
CA GLY A 565 -25.82 9.80 1.72
C GLY A 565 -25.98 8.28 1.56
N LEU A 566 -24.91 7.60 1.18
CA LEU A 566 -24.75 6.15 1.24
C LEU A 566 -23.78 5.79 2.37
N ARG A 567 -24.22 5.01 3.35
CA ARG A 567 -23.32 4.38 4.32
C ARG A 567 -22.82 3.06 3.73
N HIS A 568 -21.51 2.91 3.63
CA HIS A 568 -20.84 1.72 3.15
C HIS A 568 -20.15 1.00 4.31
N THR A 569 -20.14 -0.33 4.25
CA THR A 569 -19.26 -1.18 5.04
C THR A 569 -18.68 -2.22 4.09
N VAL A 570 -17.35 -2.27 3.98
CA VAL A 570 -16.60 -3.31 3.26
C VAL A 570 -15.97 -4.22 4.32
N GLN A 571 -16.18 -5.53 4.20
CA GLN A 571 -15.48 -6.51 5.04
C GLN A 571 -14.77 -7.55 4.18
N SER A 572 -13.45 -7.63 4.29
CA SER A 572 -12.58 -8.53 3.50
C SER A 572 -11.77 -9.45 4.41
N PHE A 573 -11.65 -10.72 4.01
CA PHE A 573 -10.84 -11.76 4.68
C PHE A 573 -10.45 -12.82 3.64
N THR A 574 -9.54 -13.75 3.95
CA THR A 574 -9.20 -14.88 3.05
C THR A 574 -9.57 -16.25 3.64
N ASP A 575 -9.73 -17.24 2.76
CA ASP A 575 -9.92 -18.63 3.16
C ASP A 575 -9.17 -19.58 2.22
N ALA A 576 -8.44 -20.55 2.78
CA ALA A 576 -7.73 -21.56 2.02
C ALA A 576 -8.68 -22.64 1.49
N VAL A 577 -8.60 -22.90 0.18
CA VAL A 577 -9.43 -23.90 -0.50
C VAL A 577 -8.60 -24.84 -1.36
N THR A 578 -9.19 -25.98 -1.73
CA THR A 578 -8.58 -26.92 -2.68
C THR A 578 -9.43 -27.02 -3.95
N VAL A 579 -8.86 -26.65 -5.09
CA VAL A 579 -9.50 -26.71 -6.41
C VAL A 579 -8.69 -27.62 -7.33
N GLY A 580 -9.30 -28.73 -7.78
CA GLY A 580 -8.62 -29.68 -8.68
C GLY A 580 -7.38 -30.35 -8.07
N GLY A 581 -7.34 -30.51 -6.74
CA GLY A 581 -6.20 -31.07 -6.01
C GLY A 581 -5.08 -30.09 -5.70
N ARG A 582 -5.24 -28.80 -6.01
CA ARG A 582 -4.28 -27.73 -5.70
C ARG A 582 -4.85 -26.78 -4.65
N ARG A 583 -4.01 -26.34 -3.71
CA ARG A 583 -4.34 -25.32 -2.70
C ARG A 583 -4.37 -23.95 -3.38
N PHE A 584 -5.31 -23.10 -2.99
CA PHE A 584 -5.41 -21.69 -3.40
C PHE A 584 -5.93 -20.88 -2.22
N GLU A 585 -5.42 -19.68 -2.04
CA GLU A 585 -6.04 -18.70 -1.19
C GLU A 585 -7.07 -17.89 -2.00
N ILE A 586 -8.24 -17.67 -1.42
CA ILE A 586 -9.30 -16.87 -2.03
C ILE A 586 -9.66 -15.75 -1.05
N ALA A 587 -9.51 -14.49 -1.48
CA ALA A 587 -10.06 -13.33 -0.78
C ALA A 587 -11.58 -13.27 -0.98
N TYR A 588 -12.33 -13.09 0.10
CA TYR A 588 -13.77 -12.94 0.14
C TYR A 588 -14.12 -11.55 0.67
N SER A 589 -14.96 -10.82 -0.06
CA SER A 589 -15.34 -9.45 0.30
C SER A 589 -16.85 -9.27 0.31
N ARG A 590 -17.36 -8.60 1.34
CA ARG A 590 -18.78 -8.23 1.49
C ARG A 590 -18.89 -6.71 1.51
N MET A 591 -19.57 -6.15 0.51
CA MET A 591 -19.92 -4.73 0.50
C MET A 591 -21.39 -4.55 0.88
N THR A 592 -21.64 -3.94 2.02
CA THR A 592 -22.97 -3.54 2.51
C THR A 592 -23.16 -2.05 2.25
N THR A 593 -24.15 -1.67 1.44
CA THR A 593 -24.48 -0.25 1.18
C THR A 593 -25.90 0.04 1.64
N THR A 594 -26.07 1.02 2.54
CA THR A 594 -27.37 1.51 3.02
C THR A 594 -27.60 2.93 2.54
N ASN A 595 -28.70 3.16 1.83
CA ASN A 595 -29.10 4.47 1.36
C ASN A 595 -29.85 5.24 2.45
N THR A 596 -29.24 6.30 2.98
CA THR A 596 -29.82 7.17 4.02
C THR A 596 -30.54 8.39 3.44
N THR A 597 -30.52 8.57 2.11
CA THR A 597 -31.25 9.63 1.40
C THR A 597 -32.75 9.31 1.23
N LYS A 598 -33.49 10.28 0.66
CA LYS A 598 -34.91 10.16 0.30
C LYS A 598 -35.16 9.72 -1.15
N THR A 599 -34.11 9.58 -1.97
CA THR A 599 -34.19 9.22 -3.40
C THR A 599 -33.52 7.86 -3.66
N THR A 600 -33.82 7.23 -4.80
CA THR A 600 -33.07 6.03 -5.21
C THR A 600 -31.67 6.48 -5.61
N ALA A 601 -30.65 5.78 -5.12
CA ALA A 601 -29.25 6.08 -5.39
C ALA A 601 -28.59 4.93 -6.16
N THR A 602 -27.59 5.28 -6.97
CA THR A 602 -26.71 4.32 -7.66
C THR A 602 -25.79 3.64 -6.65
N LEU A 603 -25.54 2.35 -6.83
CA LEU A 603 -24.56 1.61 -6.04
C LEU A 603 -23.17 1.76 -6.66
N PRO A 604 -22.10 1.88 -5.85
CA PRO A 604 -20.73 1.92 -6.36
C PRO A 604 -20.39 0.76 -7.31
N VAL A 605 -19.55 1.02 -8.30
CA VAL A 605 -19.01 0.01 -9.21
C VAL A 605 -17.74 -0.56 -8.59
N VAL A 606 -17.70 -1.88 -8.35
CA VAL A 606 -16.53 -2.57 -7.79
C VAL A 606 -15.62 -3.09 -8.91
N SER A 607 -14.38 -3.44 -8.60
CA SER A 607 -13.43 -4.06 -9.54
C SER A 607 -14.04 -5.24 -10.32
N LYS A 608 -13.80 -5.27 -11.64
CA LYS A 608 -14.42 -6.19 -12.61
C LYS A 608 -14.02 -7.65 -12.37
N ARG A 609 -12.80 -7.89 -11.86
CA ARG A 609 -12.27 -9.24 -11.57
C ARG A 609 -12.91 -9.94 -10.36
N LEU A 610 -13.76 -9.25 -9.59
CA LEU A 610 -14.46 -9.83 -8.45
C LEU A 610 -15.60 -10.78 -8.87
N VAL A 611 -15.49 -12.06 -8.52
CA VAL A 611 -16.50 -13.09 -8.79
C VAL A 611 -17.71 -12.91 -7.88
N GLY A 612 -18.85 -12.51 -8.45
CA GLY A 612 -20.07 -12.28 -7.68
C GLY A 612 -20.73 -13.55 -7.13
N LEU A 613 -20.78 -13.69 -5.81
CA LEU A 613 -21.25 -14.88 -5.09
C LEU A 613 -22.77 -14.91 -4.85
N ASN A 614 -23.40 -13.74 -4.70
CA ASN A 614 -24.84 -13.64 -4.44
C ASN A 614 -25.60 -12.91 -5.57
N ALA A 615 -26.95 -13.00 -5.57
CA ALA A 615 -27.79 -12.40 -6.62
C ALA A 615 -27.90 -10.86 -6.53
N ALA A 616 -27.37 -10.22 -5.48
CA ALA A 616 -27.39 -8.77 -5.33
C ALA A 616 -26.20 -8.09 -6.01
N THR A 617 -25.16 -8.84 -6.41
CA THR A 617 -23.98 -8.30 -7.12
C THR A 617 -24.33 -7.66 -8.46
N SER A 618 -25.36 -8.16 -9.15
CA SER A 618 -25.88 -7.57 -10.40
C SER A 618 -26.80 -6.35 -10.18
N ARG A 619 -26.91 -5.82 -8.96
CA ARG A 619 -27.72 -4.63 -8.68
C ARG A 619 -26.89 -3.36 -8.80
N THR A 620 -27.43 -2.41 -9.57
CA THR A 620 -26.87 -1.08 -9.79
C THR A 620 -27.51 0.02 -8.93
N THR A 621 -28.61 -0.26 -8.22
CA THR A 621 -29.34 0.75 -7.44
C THR A 621 -29.89 0.26 -6.09
N VAL A 622 -30.04 1.21 -5.17
CA VAL A 622 -30.57 1.04 -3.81
C VAL A 622 -31.66 2.10 -3.51
N LYS A 623 -32.84 1.62 -3.10
CA LYS A 623 -34.01 2.46 -2.78
C LYS A 623 -33.82 3.22 -1.45
N PRO A 624 -34.53 4.33 -1.20
CA PRO A 624 -34.48 5.07 0.06
C PRO A 624 -34.66 4.18 1.29
N GLY A 625 -33.80 4.35 2.30
CA GLY A 625 -33.86 3.60 3.55
C GLY A 625 -33.69 2.07 3.39
N ARG A 626 -33.10 1.61 2.28
CA ARG A 626 -32.82 0.19 2.04
C ARG A 626 -31.32 -0.08 2.02
N THR A 627 -30.99 -1.33 2.31
CA THR A 627 -29.64 -1.87 2.28
C THR A 627 -29.52 -2.90 1.15
N VAL A 628 -28.36 -2.94 0.51
CA VAL A 628 -27.96 -3.99 -0.45
C VAL A 628 -26.63 -4.56 0.01
N VAL A 629 -26.54 -5.89 0.11
CA VAL A 629 -25.33 -6.63 0.52
C VAL A 629 -24.83 -7.41 -0.69
N ARG A 630 -23.63 -7.10 -1.18
CA ARG A 630 -23.02 -7.70 -2.36
C ARG A 630 -21.78 -8.49 -1.92
N ASP A 631 -21.79 -9.79 -2.19
CA ASP A 631 -20.73 -10.72 -1.77
C ASP A 631 -19.90 -11.14 -2.98
N TYR A 632 -18.58 -11.12 -2.82
CA TYR A 632 -17.59 -11.33 -3.88
C TYR A 632 -16.46 -12.25 -3.42
N ALA A 633 -15.72 -12.81 -4.38
CA ALA A 633 -14.46 -13.49 -4.15
C ALA A 633 -13.47 -13.31 -5.32
N ILE A 634 -12.17 -13.46 -5.05
CA ILE A 634 -11.09 -13.46 -6.05
C ILE A 634 -9.93 -14.31 -5.54
N GLY A 635 -9.16 -14.95 -6.44
CA GLY A 635 -7.93 -15.64 -6.05
C GLY A 635 -6.87 -14.66 -5.59
N ALA A 636 -6.28 -14.91 -4.42
CA ALA A 636 -5.31 -14.03 -3.78
C ALA A 636 -3.87 -14.52 -3.96
N ASP A 637 -3.62 -15.76 -3.52
CA ASP A 637 -2.31 -16.42 -3.50
C ASP A 637 -2.43 -17.90 -3.96
N ARG A 638 -1.35 -18.42 -4.54
CA ARG A 638 -1.23 -19.81 -5.06
C ARG A 638 -0.25 -20.67 -4.25
N PHE A 639 0.12 -20.23 -3.06
CA PHE A 639 1.08 -20.85 -2.14
C PHE A 639 2.43 -21.10 -2.82
N GLY A 640 2.99 -20.03 -3.40
CA GLY A 640 4.21 -20.04 -4.23
C GLY A 640 4.08 -20.78 -5.58
N GLY A 641 2.87 -21.18 -5.99
CA GLY A 641 2.65 -22.02 -7.17
C GLY A 641 2.30 -21.25 -8.45
N THR A 642 3.02 -21.48 -9.54
CA THR A 642 2.79 -20.84 -10.87
C THR A 642 1.55 -21.33 -11.64
N ASN A 643 0.55 -21.88 -10.95
CA ASN A 643 -0.61 -22.50 -11.57
C ASN A 643 -1.61 -21.45 -12.12
N ALA A 644 -2.36 -21.82 -13.17
CA ALA A 644 -3.48 -21.01 -13.63
C ALA A 644 -4.57 -20.89 -12.55
N TRP A 645 -5.11 -19.67 -12.38
CA TRP A 645 -6.16 -19.35 -11.41
C TRP A 645 -7.44 -20.19 -11.59
N PRO A 646 -8.20 -20.46 -10.51
CA PRO A 646 -9.52 -21.04 -10.61
C PRO A 646 -10.47 -20.13 -11.40
N THR A 647 -11.19 -20.69 -12.38
CA THR A 647 -12.21 -19.96 -13.14
C THR A 647 -13.34 -19.48 -12.24
N ASP A 648 -14.01 -18.38 -12.58
CA ASP A 648 -15.15 -17.79 -11.85
C ASP A 648 -16.21 -18.83 -11.45
N ALA A 649 -16.54 -19.75 -12.36
CA ALA A 649 -17.50 -20.82 -12.11
C ALA A 649 -17.04 -21.80 -11.03
N LYS A 650 -15.73 -22.04 -10.89
CA LYS A 650 -15.14 -22.84 -9.80
C LYS A 650 -15.14 -22.04 -8.50
N ILE A 651 -14.72 -20.77 -8.51
CA ILE A 651 -14.73 -19.90 -7.32
C ILE A 651 -16.15 -19.79 -6.75
N LYS A 652 -17.13 -19.49 -7.59
CA LYS A 652 -18.56 -19.45 -7.21
C LYS A 652 -19.11 -20.81 -6.75
N GLY A 653 -18.48 -21.91 -7.17
CA GLY A 653 -18.80 -23.27 -6.74
C GLY A 653 -18.27 -23.63 -5.34
N LEU A 654 -17.34 -22.84 -4.77
CA LEU A 654 -16.78 -23.08 -3.43
C LEU A 654 -17.82 -22.88 -2.33
N GLY A 655 -18.62 -21.82 -2.42
CA GLY A 655 -19.70 -21.54 -1.46
C GLY A 655 -20.06 -20.07 -1.35
N SER A 656 -20.73 -19.72 -0.25
CA SER A 656 -21.06 -18.34 0.11
C SER A 656 -20.01 -17.71 1.01
N TYR A 657 -19.95 -16.38 1.03
CA TYR A 657 -19.16 -15.59 1.97
C TYR A 657 -19.27 -16.11 3.41
N ASP A 658 -20.50 -16.29 3.93
CA ASP A 658 -20.72 -16.71 5.32
C ASP A 658 -20.16 -18.11 5.65
N LYS A 659 -20.12 -19.02 4.66
CA LYS A 659 -19.52 -20.35 4.83
C LYS A 659 -18.02 -20.23 5.05
N HIS A 660 -17.35 -19.44 4.20
CA HIS A 660 -15.91 -19.25 4.22
C HIS A 660 -15.47 -18.38 5.42
N TYR A 661 -16.23 -17.34 5.77
CA TYR A 661 -15.99 -16.55 6.99
C TYR A 661 -16.08 -17.42 8.24
N SER A 662 -17.06 -18.32 8.28
CA SER A 662 -17.19 -19.28 9.38
C SER A 662 -16.08 -20.34 9.39
N HIS A 663 -15.43 -20.63 8.26
CA HIS A 663 -14.30 -21.57 8.17
C HIS A 663 -13.00 -20.91 8.63
N MET A 664 -12.67 -19.75 8.07
CA MET A 664 -11.57 -18.88 8.52
C MET A 664 -11.64 -18.63 10.02
N ARG A 665 -12.80 -18.20 10.53
CA ARG A 665 -12.96 -17.96 11.97
C ARG A 665 -12.64 -19.22 12.79
N ARG A 666 -13.24 -20.38 12.45
CA ARG A 666 -12.99 -21.62 13.20
C ARG A 666 -11.52 -22.01 13.16
N TYR A 667 -10.87 -21.86 12.01
CA TYR A 667 -9.46 -22.19 11.88
C TYR A 667 -8.59 -21.38 12.85
N TRP A 668 -8.77 -20.06 12.88
CA TRP A 668 -7.99 -19.20 13.78
C TRP A 668 -8.40 -19.35 15.26
N ASP A 669 -9.69 -19.50 15.56
CA ASP A 669 -10.18 -19.83 16.91
C ASP A 669 -9.54 -21.16 17.39
N ASP A 670 -9.52 -22.21 16.56
CA ASP A 670 -8.89 -23.52 16.85
C ASP A 670 -7.36 -23.41 17.04
N ARG A 671 -6.66 -22.52 16.30
CA ARG A 671 -5.22 -22.27 16.50
C ARG A 671 -4.92 -21.54 17.81
N LEU A 672 -5.78 -20.61 18.21
CA LEU A 672 -5.69 -19.87 19.47
C LEU A 672 -5.98 -20.74 20.71
N ASP A 673 -6.90 -21.71 20.62
CA ASP A 673 -7.27 -22.59 21.73
C ASP A 673 -6.11 -23.52 22.19
N GLU A 674 -5.11 -23.78 21.34
CA GLU A 674 -3.94 -24.62 21.66
C GLU A 674 -2.81 -23.89 22.41
N ILE A 675 -2.84 -22.55 22.46
CA ILE A 675 -1.82 -21.70 23.11
C ILE A 675 -2.33 -21.06 24.41
N ALA A 676 -1.49 -20.28 25.09
CA ALA A 676 -1.87 -19.57 26.31
C ALA A 676 -3.00 -18.55 26.04
N ASP A 677 -4.07 -18.56 26.83
CA ASP A 677 -5.22 -17.66 26.63
C ASP A 677 -5.35 -16.62 27.74
N ILE A 678 -5.77 -15.43 27.33
CA ILE A 678 -6.04 -14.28 28.19
C ILE A 678 -7.57 -14.12 28.24
N GLU A 679 -8.21 -14.79 29.20
CA GLU A 679 -9.69 -14.75 29.34
C GLU A 679 -10.22 -13.42 29.88
N ARG A 680 -9.38 -12.63 30.56
CA ARG A 680 -9.75 -11.32 31.09
C ARG A 680 -8.55 -10.46 31.47
N LEU A 681 -8.53 -9.21 31.01
CA LEU A 681 -7.72 -8.12 31.53
C LEU A 681 -8.62 -6.90 31.86
N PRO A 682 -8.11 -5.90 32.60
CA PRO A 682 -8.77 -4.61 32.79
C PRO A 682 -8.84 -3.74 31.52
N ASP A 683 -7.83 -3.79 30.65
CA ASP A 683 -7.96 -3.38 29.25
C ASP A 683 -8.08 -4.63 28.37
N GLU A 684 -9.26 -4.83 27.79
CA GLU A 684 -9.57 -5.99 26.96
C GLU A 684 -8.93 -5.88 25.56
N ARG A 685 -8.53 -4.67 25.10
CA ARG A 685 -7.90 -4.45 23.79
C ARG A 685 -6.55 -5.14 23.66
N LEU A 686 -5.80 -5.28 24.76
CA LEU A 686 -4.55 -6.05 24.82
C LEU A 686 -4.77 -7.55 24.57
N THR A 687 -5.98 -8.07 24.84
CA THR A 687 -6.34 -9.46 24.51
C THR A 687 -6.57 -9.62 23.02
N ASP A 688 -7.25 -8.66 22.39
CA ASP A 688 -7.47 -8.64 20.94
C ASP A 688 -6.16 -8.41 20.18
N ALA A 689 -5.30 -7.51 20.67
CA ALA A 689 -3.97 -7.23 20.12
C ALA A 689 -3.06 -8.46 20.14
N TYR A 690 -3.03 -9.20 21.25
CA TYR A 690 -2.33 -10.48 21.34
C TYR A 690 -2.85 -11.49 20.29
N LYS A 691 -4.18 -11.67 20.20
CA LYS A 691 -4.79 -12.64 19.29
C LYS A 691 -4.55 -12.27 17.83
N ALA A 692 -4.67 -11.00 17.49
CA ALA A 692 -4.37 -10.47 16.16
C ALA A 692 -2.88 -10.65 15.81
N GLY A 693 -1.96 -10.23 16.70
CA GLY A 693 -0.52 -10.36 16.49
C GLY A 693 -0.04 -11.80 16.31
N TYR A 694 -0.61 -12.76 17.04
CA TYR A 694 -0.35 -14.19 16.82
C TYR A 694 -0.83 -14.66 15.44
N ILE A 695 -2.03 -14.26 15.02
CA ILE A 695 -2.56 -14.63 13.69
C ILE A 695 -1.73 -13.98 12.58
N TYR A 696 -1.41 -12.70 12.68
CA TYR A 696 -0.55 -11.99 11.73
C TYR A 696 0.84 -12.63 11.64
N THR A 697 1.43 -13.07 12.76
CA THR A 697 2.72 -13.81 12.79
C THR A 697 2.66 -15.11 11.98
N LEU A 698 1.47 -15.73 11.86
CA LEU A 698 1.29 -16.94 11.06
C LEU A 698 0.87 -16.65 9.61
N ILE A 699 0.37 -15.46 9.30
CA ILE A 699 0.11 -15.01 7.92
C ILE A 699 1.45 -14.63 7.27
N ILE A 700 2.18 -13.71 7.90
CA ILE A 700 3.53 -13.23 7.51
C ILE A 700 4.61 -14.34 7.61
N ARG A 701 4.21 -15.58 7.87
CA ARG A 701 5.10 -16.75 7.85
C ARG A 701 4.84 -17.49 6.54
N ASP A 702 5.86 -17.54 5.70
CA ASP A 702 5.77 -18.17 4.40
C ASP A 702 6.13 -19.65 4.44
N ASP A 703 5.47 -20.45 3.58
CA ASP A 703 5.84 -21.85 3.32
C ASP A 703 6.74 -21.98 2.07
N VAL A 704 7.85 -21.24 2.03
CA VAL A 704 8.79 -21.24 0.90
C VAL A 704 9.50 -22.58 0.73
N ASN A 705 9.36 -23.22 -0.44
CA ASN A 705 10.07 -24.45 -0.84
C ASN A 705 9.97 -25.61 0.19
N GLY A 706 8.87 -25.68 0.95
CA GLY A 706 8.63 -26.69 1.97
C GLY A 706 9.36 -26.46 3.31
N LYS A 707 9.99 -25.29 3.48
CA LYS A 707 10.38 -24.76 4.78
C LYS A 707 9.25 -23.89 5.34
N LYS A 708 9.49 -23.34 6.54
CA LYS A 708 8.59 -22.41 7.22
C LYS A 708 9.41 -21.21 7.66
N GLU A 709 9.32 -20.14 6.90
CA GLU A 709 10.20 -18.96 7.00
C GLU A 709 9.38 -17.84 7.69
N LEU A 710 9.81 -17.42 8.88
CA LEU A 710 9.12 -16.41 9.69
C LEU A 710 9.60 -15.02 9.25
N HIS A 711 9.00 -14.47 8.18
CA HIS A 711 9.30 -13.13 7.71
C HIS A 711 8.85 -12.07 8.72
N VAL A 712 9.23 -10.82 8.47
CA VAL A 712 9.00 -9.70 9.39
C VAL A 712 7.80 -8.84 8.99
N GLY A 713 7.46 -8.78 7.70
CA GLY A 713 6.23 -8.14 7.22
C GLY A 713 5.86 -8.55 5.80
N GLU A 714 4.62 -8.26 5.42
CA GLU A 714 4.07 -8.49 4.07
C GLU A 714 4.21 -7.25 3.19
N ASN A 715 4.01 -6.06 3.78
CA ASN A 715 4.26 -4.78 3.15
C ASN A 715 5.56 -4.20 3.69
N GLY A 716 6.67 -4.57 3.04
CA GLY A 716 8.04 -4.38 3.51
C GLY A 716 8.55 -5.58 4.32
N TYR A 717 9.85 -5.86 4.25
CA TYR A 717 10.53 -6.95 4.97
C TYR A 717 9.86 -8.34 4.84
N ASP A 718 9.49 -8.67 3.60
CA ASP A 718 9.02 -9.98 3.16
C ASP A 718 10.22 -10.94 2.96
N GLU A 719 11.01 -11.07 4.02
CA GLU A 719 12.23 -11.88 4.07
C GLU A 719 12.63 -12.22 5.53
N LEU A 720 13.60 -13.12 5.68
CA LEU A 720 14.13 -13.55 6.98
C LEU A 720 15.25 -12.62 7.49
N PHE A 721 15.04 -12.06 8.68
CA PHE A 721 16.11 -11.47 9.50
C PHE A 721 16.41 -12.39 10.69
N ASP A 722 17.69 -12.54 11.05
CA ASP A 722 18.17 -13.58 11.95
C ASP A 722 17.78 -13.34 13.42
N HIS A 723 18.01 -12.13 13.95
CA HIS A 723 17.62 -11.80 15.31
C HIS A 723 16.09 -11.65 15.49
N ASP A 724 15.37 -11.22 14.45
CA ASP A 724 13.90 -11.23 14.37
C ASP A 724 13.36 -12.64 14.52
N THR A 725 13.85 -13.55 13.67
CA THR A 725 13.40 -14.95 13.65
C THR A 725 13.59 -15.59 15.02
N ILE A 726 14.74 -15.34 15.68
CA ILE A 726 14.99 -15.83 17.05
C ILE A 726 13.96 -15.26 18.05
N GLY A 727 13.65 -13.96 17.98
CA GLY A 727 12.66 -13.33 18.86
C GLY A 727 11.23 -13.83 18.63
N ILE A 728 10.82 -13.97 17.36
CA ILE A 728 9.50 -14.49 16.96
C ILE A 728 9.34 -15.94 17.43
N VAL A 729 10.32 -16.82 17.17
CA VAL A 729 10.30 -18.22 17.64
C VAL A 729 10.23 -18.28 19.16
N SER A 730 11.05 -17.50 19.88
CA SER A 730 11.00 -17.45 21.35
C SER A 730 9.65 -17.01 21.90
N THR A 731 8.96 -16.09 21.22
CA THR A 731 7.60 -15.68 21.59
C THR A 731 6.58 -16.80 21.38
N LEU A 732 6.58 -17.43 20.19
CA LEU A 732 5.69 -18.57 19.88
C LEU A 732 5.87 -19.70 20.90
N LEU A 733 7.11 -20.02 21.28
CA LEU A 733 7.42 -21.01 22.31
C LEU A 733 7.00 -20.58 23.74
N THR A 734 6.97 -19.27 24.00
CA THR A 734 6.54 -18.69 25.29
C THR A 734 5.03 -18.78 25.48
N VAL A 735 4.23 -18.45 24.46
CA VAL A 735 2.76 -18.70 24.47
C VAL A 735 2.41 -20.17 24.29
N GLY A 736 3.36 -20.95 23.75
CA GLY A 736 3.31 -22.41 23.70
C GLY A 736 2.69 -22.97 22.44
N ASP A 737 2.88 -22.30 21.30
CA ASP A 737 2.74 -22.93 19.99
C ASP A 737 3.93 -23.85 19.75
N PHE A 738 3.66 -25.15 19.65
CA PHE A 738 4.66 -26.17 19.35
C PHE A 738 4.40 -26.86 18.00
N THR A 739 3.45 -26.36 17.21
CA THR A 739 2.94 -26.99 15.97
C THR A 739 4.06 -27.19 14.96
N TYR A 740 4.83 -26.13 14.70
CA TYR A 740 5.96 -26.10 13.77
C TYR A 740 7.29 -25.80 14.44
N ALA A 741 7.36 -25.87 15.78
CA ALA A 741 8.55 -25.51 16.55
C ALA A 741 9.81 -26.27 16.11
N LYS A 742 9.67 -27.52 15.65
CA LYS A 742 10.81 -28.31 15.14
C LYS A 742 11.28 -27.85 13.77
N ASP A 743 10.38 -27.39 12.92
CA ASP A 743 10.71 -26.88 11.59
C ASP A 743 11.48 -25.57 11.76
N TYR A 744 10.89 -24.60 12.48
CA TYR A 744 11.52 -23.32 12.82
C TYR A 744 12.90 -23.50 13.49
N LEU A 745 13.01 -24.37 14.50
CA LEU A 745 14.29 -24.62 15.18
C LEU A 745 15.32 -25.36 14.32
N SER A 746 14.89 -26.12 13.31
CA SER A 746 15.83 -26.82 12.41
C SER A 746 16.31 -25.93 11.26
N THR A 747 15.56 -24.89 10.90
CA THR A 747 15.93 -23.90 9.87
C THR A 747 16.35 -22.55 10.45
N LEU A 748 16.43 -22.43 11.78
CA LEU A 748 16.76 -21.18 12.48
C LEU A 748 18.09 -20.60 11.97
N PRO A 749 18.10 -19.39 11.38
CA PRO A 749 19.34 -18.73 11.00
C PRO A 749 20.18 -18.42 12.25
N ALA A 750 21.47 -18.73 12.19
CA ALA A 750 22.42 -18.33 13.23
C ALA A 750 23.03 -16.96 12.94
N GLN A 751 23.31 -16.65 11.67
CA GLN A 751 23.74 -15.33 11.21
C GLN A 751 23.44 -15.21 9.70
N LEU A 752 22.69 -14.17 9.35
CA LEU A 752 22.41 -13.63 8.01
C LEU A 752 22.93 -12.19 7.93
N GLN A 753 22.59 -11.36 8.92
CA GLN A 753 22.92 -9.93 8.99
C GLN A 753 23.52 -9.56 10.35
N TYR A 754 22.90 -9.95 11.47
CA TYR A 754 23.29 -9.47 12.79
C TYR A 754 24.04 -10.53 13.61
N ASP A 755 25.22 -10.17 14.11
CA ASP A 755 26.07 -11.08 14.90
C ASP A 755 25.42 -11.51 16.24
N ASP A 756 24.46 -10.76 16.78
CA ASP A 756 23.84 -11.06 18.08
C ASP A 756 22.95 -12.32 18.06
N ALA A 757 22.43 -12.68 16.88
CA ALA A 757 21.63 -13.88 16.67
C ALA A 757 22.36 -15.18 17.06
N LYS A 758 23.60 -15.38 16.60
CA LYS A 758 24.39 -16.60 16.88
C LYS A 758 24.75 -16.75 18.35
N TRP A 759 25.00 -15.64 19.05
CA TRP A 759 25.41 -15.70 20.45
C TRP A 759 24.25 -16.15 21.34
N LYS A 760 23.01 -15.69 21.08
CA LYS A 760 21.79 -16.15 21.78
C LYS A 760 21.08 -17.33 21.10
N PHE A 761 21.70 -18.00 20.15
CA PHE A 761 21.11 -19.10 19.35
C PHE A 761 20.58 -20.27 20.20
N SER A 762 21.16 -20.50 21.39
CA SER A 762 20.75 -21.49 22.37
C SER A 762 19.38 -21.20 23.03
N TRP A 763 18.91 -19.95 23.05
CA TRP A 763 17.73 -19.53 23.82
C TRP A 763 16.39 -20.14 23.34
N PRO A 764 16.04 -20.14 22.04
CA PRO A 764 14.84 -20.83 21.55
C PRO A 764 14.84 -22.33 21.88
N PHE A 765 15.99 -23.00 21.80
CA PHE A 765 16.12 -24.41 22.18
C PHE A 765 15.95 -24.62 23.69
N ALA A 766 16.45 -23.71 24.52
CA ALA A 766 16.26 -23.74 25.97
C ALA A 766 14.78 -23.61 26.35
N LEU A 767 14.06 -22.66 25.75
CA LEU A 767 12.60 -22.52 25.89
C LEU A 767 11.86 -23.79 25.44
N TYR A 768 12.14 -24.29 24.24
CA TYR A 768 11.52 -25.50 23.71
C TYR A 768 11.76 -26.72 24.62
N LEU A 769 12.99 -26.93 25.08
CA LEU A 769 13.34 -28.03 25.98
C LEU A 769 12.63 -27.90 27.33
N GLN A 770 12.63 -26.69 27.91
CA GLN A 770 11.96 -26.40 29.18
C GLN A 770 10.48 -26.77 29.07
N ARG A 771 9.74 -26.26 28.09
CA ARG A 771 8.30 -26.51 27.98
C ARG A 771 7.97 -27.96 27.58
N THR A 772 8.66 -28.54 26.59
CA THR A 772 8.29 -29.83 26.00
C THR A 772 8.98 -31.05 26.62
N GLY A 773 10.18 -30.90 27.17
CA GLY A 773 11.03 -32.01 27.60
C GLY A 773 11.58 -32.89 26.47
N ASP A 774 11.51 -32.48 25.21
CA ASP A 774 12.02 -33.26 24.06
C ASP A 774 13.55 -33.16 23.93
N ARG A 775 14.25 -33.82 24.87
CA ARG A 775 15.70 -33.98 24.87
C ARG A 775 16.22 -34.62 23.58
N LYS A 776 15.44 -35.50 22.92
CA LYS A 776 15.89 -36.21 21.72
C LYS A 776 16.06 -35.25 20.55
N PHE A 777 15.10 -34.34 20.34
CA PHE A 777 15.22 -33.34 19.29
C PHE A 777 16.39 -32.38 19.56
N VAL A 778 16.48 -31.82 20.77
CA VAL A 778 17.56 -30.87 21.10
C VAL A 778 18.94 -31.53 21.02
N GLN A 779 19.08 -32.78 21.44
CA GLN A 779 20.32 -33.56 21.28
C GLN A 779 20.72 -33.73 19.80
N SER A 780 19.75 -33.85 18.88
CA SER A 780 20.04 -33.95 17.44
C SER A 780 20.53 -32.63 16.82
N GLN A 781 20.25 -31.50 17.47
CA GLN A 781 20.70 -30.16 17.07
C GLN A 781 21.96 -29.71 17.84
N TRP A 782 22.40 -30.47 18.86
CA TRP A 782 23.45 -30.07 19.81
C TRP A 782 24.76 -29.64 19.15
N ALA A 783 25.19 -30.33 18.09
CA ALA A 783 26.41 -29.97 17.36
C ALA A 783 26.34 -28.58 16.70
N ASN A 784 25.16 -28.15 16.25
CA ASN A 784 24.98 -26.79 15.73
C ASN A 784 24.88 -25.78 16.89
N ILE A 785 24.06 -26.08 17.91
CA ILE A 785 23.88 -25.19 19.08
C ILE A 785 25.22 -24.88 19.76
N SER A 786 26.03 -25.92 20.00
CA SER A 786 27.40 -25.81 20.52
C SER A 786 28.28 -24.95 19.61
N LYS A 787 28.36 -25.27 18.31
CA LYS A 787 29.14 -24.49 17.34
C LYS A 787 28.79 -22.99 17.36
N GLN A 788 27.50 -22.62 17.35
CA GLN A 788 27.12 -21.20 17.33
C GLN A 788 27.42 -20.51 18.67
N THR A 789 27.19 -21.18 19.80
CA THR A 789 27.48 -20.58 21.12
C THR A 789 28.99 -20.39 21.35
N HIS A 790 29.82 -21.34 20.90
CA HIS A 790 31.29 -21.22 20.94
C HIS A 790 31.85 -20.08 20.08
N MET A 791 31.04 -19.47 19.19
CA MET A 791 31.46 -18.25 18.50
C MET A 791 31.67 -17.07 19.46
N ILE A 792 31.04 -17.07 20.64
CA ILE A 792 31.21 -16.02 21.67
C ILE A 792 32.69 -15.85 22.02
N GLU A 793 33.38 -16.93 22.41
CA GLU A 793 34.82 -16.92 22.72
C GLU A 793 35.64 -16.33 21.55
N THR A 794 35.28 -16.66 20.30
CA THR A 794 36.01 -16.21 19.11
C THR A 794 35.70 -14.79 18.65
N ASP A 795 34.51 -14.26 18.98
CA ASP A 795 34.04 -12.93 18.62
C ASP A 795 34.38 -11.88 19.70
N ARG A 796 34.96 -12.28 20.84
CA ARG A 796 35.52 -11.37 21.84
C ARG A 796 36.85 -10.79 21.37
N ILE A 797 37.11 -9.52 21.71
CA ILE A 797 38.38 -8.86 21.41
C ILE A 797 39.53 -9.41 22.28
N ASP A 798 40.74 -8.88 22.08
CA ASP A 798 41.96 -9.25 22.83
C ASP A 798 42.30 -10.76 22.83
N GLY A 799 41.88 -11.47 21.77
CA GLY A 799 42.14 -12.90 21.59
C GLY A 799 41.24 -13.80 22.43
N GLY A 800 39.99 -13.39 22.66
CA GLY A 800 38.98 -14.15 23.39
C GLY A 800 38.77 -13.72 24.84
N THR A 801 39.48 -12.69 25.31
CA THR A 801 39.41 -12.25 26.73
C THR A 801 38.81 -10.86 26.93
N GLY A 802 38.51 -10.12 25.86
CA GLY A 802 37.88 -8.80 25.93
C GLY A 802 36.36 -8.83 26.03
N ILE A 803 35.72 -7.67 25.79
CA ILE A 803 34.29 -7.58 25.45
C ILE A 803 34.04 -8.15 24.04
N ILE A 804 32.77 -8.27 23.64
CA ILE A 804 32.41 -8.60 22.26
C ILE A 804 32.95 -7.54 21.27
N LYS A 805 33.36 -7.99 20.07
CA LYS A 805 33.82 -7.13 18.96
C LYS A 805 32.76 -6.11 18.52
N LYS A 806 33.18 -5.15 17.69
CA LYS A 806 32.23 -4.25 17.03
C LYS A 806 31.27 -4.98 16.08
N THR A 807 30.03 -4.52 16.04
CA THR A 807 29.00 -5.00 15.11
C THR A 807 28.16 -3.84 14.57
N VAL A 808 27.20 -4.16 13.69
CA VAL A 808 26.12 -3.28 13.25
C VAL A 808 24.75 -3.62 13.88
N ALA A 809 24.72 -4.20 15.09
CA ALA A 809 23.50 -4.71 15.76
C ALA A 809 22.36 -3.70 15.99
N ILE A 810 22.63 -2.39 15.82
CA ILE A 810 21.64 -1.30 15.83
C ILE A 810 21.83 -0.37 14.61
N ASP A 811 22.03 -0.97 13.44
CA ASP A 811 22.32 -0.36 12.12
C ASP A 811 23.39 0.74 12.16
N SER A 812 24.40 0.54 12.99
CA SER A 812 25.52 1.47 13.18
C SER A 812 26.71 0.69 13.72
N GLU A 813 27.91 0.96 13.22
CA GLU A 813 29.13 0.27 13.69
C GLU A 813 29.53 0.77 15.08
N GLY A 814 29.65 -0.13 16.06
CA GLY A 814 30.06 0.22 17.42
C GLY A 814 30.29 -0.99 18.31
N TYR A 815 30.79 -0.77 19.52
CA TYR A 815 30.86 -1.78 20.58
C TYR A 815 29.59 -1.67 21.42
N TRP A 816 28.61 -2.55 21.21
CA TRP A 816 27.27 -2.35 21.76
C TRP A 816 26.98 -3.20 22.99
N THR A 817 26.38 -2.59 24.02
CA THR A 817 25.96 -3.28 25.24
C THR A 817 24.93 -4.38 24.97
N VAL A 818 24.15 -4.27 23.88
CA VAL A 818 23.25 -5.34 23.39
C VAL A 818 24.00 -6.60 22.98
N ASP A 819 25.22 -6.48 22.44
CA ASP A 819 26.02 -7.61 21.95
C ASP A 819 26.53 -8.45 23.13
N ASP A 820 27.18 -7.80 24.09
CA ASP A 820 27.64 -8.41 25.33
C ASP A 820 26.49 -9.03 26.14
N TRP A 821 25.33 -8.36 26.21
CA TRP A 821 24.14 -8.92 26.86
C TRP A 821 23.60 -10.15 26.12
N SER A 822 23.55 -10.12 24.78
CA SER A 822 23.11 -11.27 23.98
C SER A 822 24.02 -12.49 24.20
N ALA A 823 25.34 -12.28 24.30
CA ALA A 823 26.30 -13.33 24.64
C ALA A 823 26.09 -13.89 26.06
N LEU A 824 25.94 -13.04 27.07
CA LEU A 824 25.67 -13.49 28.45
C LEU A 824 24.33 -14.25 28.58
N ALA A 825 23.30 -13.86 27.83
CA ALA A 825 22.03 -14.59 27.73
C ALA A 825 22.20 -15.97 27.04
N GLY A 826 22.99 -16.01 25.96
CA GLY A 826 23.36 -17.22 25.22
C GLY A 826 24.09 -18.25 26.06
N LEU A 827 25.12 -17.84 26.79
CA LEU A 827 25.89 -18.71 27.70
C LEU A 827 25.00 -19.26 28.83
N SER A 828 24.12 -18.42 29.39
CA SER A 828 23.17 -18.83 30.44
C SER A 828 22.20 -19.91 29.96
N THR A 829 21.64 -19.76 28.76
CA THR A 829 20.70 -20.71 28.16
C THR A 829 21.40 -21.96 27.62
N TYR A 830 22.62 -21.83 27.11
CA TYR A 830 23.45 -22.96 26.68
C TYR A 830 23.89 -23.83 27.86
N ARG A 831 24.32 -23.22 28.98
CA ARG A 831 24.58 -23.93 30.24
C ARG A 831 23.36 -24.74 30.69
N TYR A 832 22.17 -24.15 30.68
CA TYR A 832 20.93 -24.87 30.99
C TYR A 832 20.73 -26.09 30.07
N LEU A 833 20.94 -25.94 28.76
CA LEU A 833 20.84 -27.06 27.82
C LEU A 833 21.86 -28.16 28.11
N ALA A 834 23.13 -27.81 28.34
CA ALA A 834 24.19 -28.76 28.68
C ALA A 834 23.85 -29.54 29.96
N GLU A 835 23.43 -28.85 31.02
CA GLU A 835 22.94 -29.46 32.27
C GLU A 835 21.72 -30.39 32.02
N GLN A 836 20.76 -30.00 31.17
CA GLN A 836 19.60 -30.84 30.85
C GLN A 836 19.94 -32.03 29.95
N LEU A 837 20.97 -31.95 29.10
CA LEU A 837 21.43 -33.06 28.25
C LEU A 837 22.36 -34.01 29.02
N GLY A 838 23.04 -33.53 30.05
CA GLY A 838 24.01 -34.30 30.85
C GLY A 838 25.46 -34.08 30.40
N ASP A 839 25.74 -32.96 29.75
CA ASP A 839 27.07 -32.58 29.27
C ASP A 839 27.74 -31.67 30.32
N GLU A 840 28.35 -32.28 31.34
CA GLU A 840 28.99 -31.55 32.44
C GLU A 840 30.20 -30.72 31.98
N GLY A 841 30.83 -31.09 30.85
CA GLY A 841 31.96 -30.36 30.28
C GLY A 841 31.53 -29.04 29.65
N GLU A 842 30.55 -29.09 28.75
CA GLU A 842 29.98 -27.89 28.12
C GLU A 842 29.31 -26.97 29.15
N ALA A 843 28.64 -27.52 30.17
CA ALA A 843 28.07 -26.73 31.26
C ALA A 843 29.13 -25.97 32.07
N ALA A 844 30.30 -26.60 32.30
CA ALA A 844 31.42 -25.98 33.00
C ALA A 844 32.13 -24.90 32.15
N TRP A 845 32.36 -25.16 30.85
CA TRP A 845 32.88 -24.16 29.90
C TRP A 845 31.95 -22.95 29.84
N ALA A 846 30.65 -23.16 29.65
CA ALA A 846 29.66 -22.10 29.53
C ALA A 846 29.59 -21.21 30.78
N LYS A 847 29.79 -21.79 31.98
CA LYS A 847 29.90 -20.99 33.22
C LYS A 847 31.20 -20.19 33.27
N ALA A 848 32.33 -20.80 32.93
CA ALA A 848 33.63 -20.13 32.98
C ALA A 848 33.68 -18.93 32.01
N GLU A 849 33.17 -19.11 30.79
CA GLU A 849 33.07 -18.06 29.78
C GLU A 849 32.07 -16.96 30.21
N TYR A 850 30.95 -17.32 30.84
CA TYR A 850 30.01 -16.35 31.41
C TYR A 850 30.65 -15.53 32.53
N ASP A 851 31.33 -16.17 33.49
CA ASP A 851 31.93 -15.50 34.64
C ASP A 851 33.05 -14.53 34.20
N ASP A 852 33.84 -14.91 33.19
CA ASP A 852 34.92 -14.10 32.61
C ASP A 852 34.37 -12.92 31.80
N LEU A 853 33.48 -13.17 30.82
CA LEU A 853 32.84 -12.12 30.03
C LEU A 853 32.09 -11.13 30.93
N PHE A 854 31.30 -11.62 31.89
CA PHE A 854 30.56 -10.77 32.83
C PHE A 854 31.49 -9.84 33.62
N THR A 855 32.66 -10.34 34.03
CA THR A 855 33.68 -9.55 34.73
C THR A 855 34.23 -8.44 33.84
N VAL A 856 34.59 -8.76 32.59
CA VAL A 856 35.20 -7.80 31.65
C VAL A 856 34.19 -6.76 31.16
N VAL A 857 32.96 -7.17 30.85
CA VAL A 857 31.84 -6.27 30.49
C VAL A 857 31.53 -5.29 31.62
N THR A 858 31.45 -5.78 32.86
CA THR A 858 31.23 -4.91 34.04
C THR A 858 32.37 -3.90 34.21
N ALA A 859 33.63 -4.34 34.08
CA ALA A 859 34.80 -3.46 34.21
C ALA A 859 34.86 -2.41 33.08
N GLN A 860 34.53 -2.78 31.84
CA GLN A 860 34.52 -1.88 30.70
C GLN A 860 33.40 -0.84 30.80
N LEU A 861 32.19 -1.24 31.20
CA LEU A 861 31.09 -0.29 31.47
C LEU A 861 31.45 0.68 32.59
N GLN A 862 32.00 0.19 33.72
CA GLN A 862 32.44 1.06 34.81
C GLN A 862 33.51 2.06 34.35
N ALA A 863 34.50 1.62 33.57
CA ALA A 863 35.52 2.49 33.02
C ALA A 863 34.96 3.58 32.09
N THR A 864 33.93 3.26 31.30
CA THR A 864 33.22 4.24 30.45
C THR A 864 32.39 5.22 31.29
N ILE A 865 31.65 4.72 32.28
CA ILE A 865 30.88 5.54 33.22
C ILE A 865 31.78 6.52 33.99
N ASP A 866 32.89 6.03 34.58
CA ASP A 866 33.85 6.86 35.33
C ASP A 866 34.54 7.90 34.43
N LYS A 867 34.81 7.56 33.16
CA LYS A 867 35.48 8.43 32.19
C LYS A 867 34.60 9.59 31.73
N TYR A 868 33.28 9.39 31.67
CA TYR A 868 32.33 10.36 31.12
C TYR A 868 31.35 10.94 32.16
N ASP A 869 31.49 10.57 33.45
CA ASP A 869 30.63 11.00 34.56
C ASP A 869 29.14 10.65 34.32
N LEU A 870 28.88 9.41 33.90
CA LEU A 870 27.53 8.95 33.53
C LEU A 870 26.75 8.43 34.74
N ASP A 871 25.44 8.68 34.74
CA ASP A 871 24.46 8.17 35.70
C ASP A 871 23.49 7.16 35.06
N TYR A 872 23.92 6.41 34.05
CA TYR A 872 23.12 5.38 33.39
C TYR A 872 24.01 4.30 32.73
N ILE A 873 23.41 3.17 32.31
CA ILE A 873 24.08 2.17 31.48
C ILE A 873 24.03 2.63 30.01
N PRO A 874 25.16 3.02 29.39
CA PRO A 874 25.16 3.44 27.98
C PRO A 874 24.88 2.27 27.03
N ILE A 875 24.39 2.60 25.84
CA ILE A 875 24.19 1.62 24.76
C ILE A 875 25.49 1.17 24.12
N SER A 876 26.53 2.01 24.22
CA SER A 876 27.89 1.72 23.76
C SER A 876 28.77 1.42 24.96
N MET A 877 29.58 0.37 24.84
CA MET A 877 30.55 -0.05 25.86
C MET A 877 31.69 0.98 26.05
N VAL A 878 31.80 1.97 25.17
CA VAL A 878 32.94 2.91 25.09
C VAL A 878 32.56 4.40 24.96
N GLU A 879 31.28 4.74 24.76
CA GLU A 879 30.81 6.10 24.42
C GLU A 879 29.47 6.45 25.09
N PRO A 880 29.23 7.73 25.49
CA PRO A 880 27.93 8.20 25.98
C PRO A 880 26.84 8.26 24.90
N ASN A 881 25.59 8.02 25.29
CA ASN A 881 24.42 8.13 24.43
C ASN A 881 24.29 9.53 23.79
N GLU A 882 24.68 10.60 24.49
CA GLU A 882 24.52 11.99 24.02
C GLU A 882 25.54 12.41 22.95
N THR A 883 26.61 11.63 22.75
CA THR A 883 27.72 11.98 21.83
C THR A 883 28.05 10.92 20.79
N GLY A 884 27.65 9.66 21.00
CA GLY A 884 27.79 8.57 20.05
C GLY A 884 26.97 8.74 18.76
N PRO A 885 27.00 7.74 17.85
CA PRO A 885 26.31 7.86 16.55
C PRO A 885 24.78 7.85 16.66
N ARG A 886 24.21 7.28 17.73
CA ARG A 886 22.77 7.18 18.01
C ARG A 886 22.25 8.26 18.99
N LYS A 887 22.81 9.47 18.89
CA LYS A 887 22.58 10.56 19.85
C LYS A 887 21.27 11.33 19.75
N ASP A 888 20.45 11.11 18.74
CA ASP A 888 19.13 11.75 18.67
C ASP A 888 18.26 11.24 19.85
N PRO A 889 17.62 12.12 20.65
CA PRO A 889 16.76 11.68 21.74
C PRO A 889 15.55 10.88 21.24
N ARG A 890 15.11 11.05 19.99
CA ARG A 890 13.96 10.33 19.42
C ARG A 890 14.27 8.89 19.01
N ASP A 891 15.56 8.54 18.86
CA ASP A 891 16.01 7.20 18.46
C ASP A 891 15.87 6.22 19.64
N ALA A 892 14.99 5.23 19.51
CA ALA A 892 14.65 4.23 20.52
C ALA A 892 15.82 3.30 20.89
N ASN A 893 16.87 3.24 20.07
CA ASN A 893 18.04 2.42 20.34
C ASN A 893 18.76 2.72 21.65
N TRP A 894 18.45 3.86 22.32
CA TRP A 894 18.87 4.16 23.70
C TRP A 894 18.52 3.04 24.69
N ALA A 895 17.49 2.22 24.40
CA ALA A 895 17.05 1.08 25.19
C ALA A 895 17.29 -0.29 24.49
N SER A 896 18.09 -0.35 23.42
CA SER A 896 18.36 -1.56 22.62
C SER A 896 18.72 -2.80 23.46
N MET A 897 19.64 -2.66 24.42
CA MET A 897 20.05 -3.75 25.33
C MET A 897 18.91 -4.28 26.22
N PHE A 898 17.90 -3.45 26.51
CA PHE A 898 16.76 -3.82 27.36
C PHE A 898 15.72 -4.70 26.68
N LEU A 899 15.71 -4.72 25.35
CA LEU A 899 14.90 -5.64 24.55
C LEU A 899 15.78 -6.70 23.87
N PHE A 900 16.67 -6.29 23.00
CA PHE A 900 17.39 -7.19 22.10
C PHE A 900 18.43 -8.05 22.84
N GLY A 901 19.01 -7.54 23.93
CA GLY A 901 20.06 -8.20 24.69
C GLY A 901 19.59 -9.40 25.54
N GLN A 902 18.32 -9.44 25.94
CA GLN A 902 17.65 -10.53 26.71
C GLN A 902 18.29 -10.96 28.06
N TRP A 903 19.52 -10.56 28.39
CA TRP A 903 20.27 -11.03 29.57
C TRP A 903 19.55 -10.76 30.89
N ALA A 904 19.03 -9.54 31.08
CA ALA A 904 18.44 -9.15 32.34
C ALA A 904 17.25 -10.05 32.70
N TRP A 905 16.21 -10.09 31.86
CA TRP A 905 14.99 -10.85 32.17
C TRP A 905 15.09 -12.34 31.83
N ASP A 906 15.31 -12.70 30.56
CA ASP A 906 15.34 -14.11 30.15
C ASP A 906 16.56 -14.85 30.70
N GLY A 907 17.72 -14.19 30.82
CA GLY A 907 18.87 -14.75 31.54
C GLY A 907 18.54 -15.08 33.00
N TYR A 908 17.84 -14.19 33.72
CA TYR A 908 17.35 -14.46 35.07
C TYR A 908 16.35 -15.64 35.13
N LEU A 909 15.45 -15.74 34.13
CA LEU A 909 14.55 -16.89 34.03
C LEU A 909 15.33 -18.20 33.83
N PHE A 910 16.41 -18.21 33.05
CA PHE A 910 17.25 -19.40 32.87
C PHE A 910 18.27 -19.65 33.98
N GLY A 911 18.53 -18.69 34.87
CA GLY A 911 19.34 -18.84 36.07
C GLY A 911 20.72 -18.17 36.01
N ALA A 912 20.87 -17.15 35.16
CA ALA A 912 22.06 -16.29 35.11
C ALA A 912 22.40 -15.73 36.50
N GLU A 913 23.69 -15.76 36.84
CA GLU A 913 24.22 -15.16 38.07
C GLU A 913 24.42 -13.65 37.80
N GLN A 914 23.49 -12.82 38.29
CA GLN A 914 23.43 -11.37 38.03
C GLN A 914 23.73 -10.58 39.30
N SER A 915 24.56 -9.53 39.20
CA SER A 915 24.88 -8.63 40.31
C SER A 915 25.47 -7.30 39.83
N GLY A 916 25.63 -6.34 40.74
CA GLY A 916 26.37 -5.10 40.49
C GLY A 916 25.75 -4.19 39.43
N LEU A 917 26.57 -3.28 38.91
CA LEU A 917 26.20 -2.15 38.04
C LEU A 917 25.11 -2.46 37.00
N MET A 918 25.30 -3.49 36.18
CA MET A 918 24.37 -3.83 35.08
C MET A 918 22.97 -4.26 35.55
N LEU A 919 22.84 -4.73 36.79
CA LEU A 919 21.57 -5.05 37.43
C LEU A 919 21.03 -3.85 38.24
N ASP A 920 21.90 -3.23 39.04
CA ASP A 920 21.53 -2.21 40.02
C ASP A 920 21.06 -0.90 39.35
N TRP A 921 21.53 -0.59 38.13
CA TRP A 921 21.24 0.65 37.40
C TRP A 921 20.12 0.54 36.35
N ILE A 922 19.36 -0.56 36.31
CA ILE A 922 18.25 -0.74 35.35
C ILE A 922 17.21 0.39 35.47
N ASP A 923 16.61 0.57 36.65
CA ASP A 923 15.59 1.62 36.86
C ASP A 923 16.16 3.03 36.66
N GLN A 924 17.45 3.24 36.99
CA GLN A 924 18.14 4.52 36.82
C GLN A 924 18.31 4.87 35.33
N THR A 925 18.64 3.87 34.50
CA THR A 925 18.79 4.03 33.05
C THR A 925 17.46 4.30 32.35
N TYR A 926 16.36 3.65 32.78
CA TYR A 926 15.01 4.03 32.31
C TYR A 926 14.68 5.48 32.67
N ALA A 927 14.98 5.92 33.91
CA ALA A 927 14.74 7.30 34.33
C ALA A 927 15.54 8.31 33.48
N HIS A 928 16.82 8.03 33.20
CA HIS A 928 17.65 8.86 32.30
C HIS A 928 17.06 8.93 30.89
N GLY A 929 16.68 7.79 30.31
CA GLY A 929 16.12 7.74 28.95
C GLY A 929 14.80 8.51 28.81
N PHE A 930 13.93 8.48 29.81
CA PHE A 930 12.70 9.29 29.82
C PHE A 930 13.00 10.78 30.01
N GLU A 931 13.88 11.16 30.94
CA GLU A 931 14.30 12.56 31.15
C GLU A 931 14.97 13.16 29.91
N ARG A 932 15.84 12.39 29.24
CA ARG A 932 16.46 12.73 27.94
C ARG A 932 15.44 12.98 26.82
N ARG A 933 14.23 12.43 26.95
CA ARG A 933 13.18 12.48 25.92
C ARG A 933 12.02 13.42 26.22
N LYS A 934 11.94 14.03 27.41
CA LYS A 934 10.82 14.90 27.84
C LYS A 934 10.48 16.07 26.90
N ASP A 935 11.45 16.57 26.14
CA ASP A 935 11.27 17.70 25.21
C ASP A 935 10.85 17.25 23.79
N VAL A 936 10.83 15.92 23.53
CA VAL A 936 10.47 15.31 22.23
C VAL A 936 9.42 14.19 22.34
N SER A 937 8.95 13.89 23.56
CA SER A 937 7.98 12.85 23.90
C SER A 937 7.04 13.39 24.97
N ASP A 938 5.73 13.25 24.75
CA ASP A 938 4.66 13.64 25.68
C ASP A 938 4.36 12.58 26.76
N SER A 939 4.86 11.35 26.55
CA SER A 939 4.67 10.21 27.45
C SER A 939 5.99 9.50 27.79
N GLU A 940 6.11 9.03 29.03
CA GLU A 940 7.13 8.05 29.47
C GLU A 940 6.76 6.60 29.08
N ASP A 941 5.59 6.35 28.50
CA ASP A 941 5.18 5.04 28.00
C ASP A 941 5.46 4.90 26.48
N ASN A 942 6.04 5.95 25.89
CA ASN A 942 6.66 5.94 24.58
C ASN A 942 8.20 5.96 24.73
N PHE A 943 8.90 5.07 24.03
CA PHE A 943 10.35 4.93 24.02
C PHE A 943 11.02 5.64 22.83
N GLY A 944 10.25 5.98 21.80
CA GLY A 944 10.72 6.59 20.55
C GLY A 944 10.64 5.65 19.36
N GLY A 945 11.19 6.09 18.24
CA GLY A 945 11.22 5.37 16.96
C GLY A 945 12.62 5.34 16.34
N TYR A 946 12.69 5.32 15.02
CA TYR A 946 13.94 5.18 14.25
C TYR A 946 14.04 6.27 13.17
N PRO A 947 15.17 6.39 12.44
CA PRO A 947 15.36 7.42 11.41
C PRO A 947 14.30 7.47 10.29
N HIS A 948 13.57 6.37 10.06
CA HIS A 948 12.44 6.26 9.12
C HIS A 948 11.06 6.28 9.81
N GLY A 949 10.97 6.84 11.01
CA GLY A 949 9.72 7.05 11.74
C GLY A 949 10.02 7.22 13.23
N TYR A 950 10.10 8.47 13.69
CA TYR A 950 10.68 8.84 15.00
C TYR A 950 9.69 8.91 16.16
N TYR A 951 8.38 8.85 15.92
CA TYR A 951 7.38 9.09 16.97
C TYR A 951 7.34 7.93 17.96
N SER A 952 7.24 6.71 17.45
CA SER A 952 7.22 5.47 18.24
C SER A 952 7.78 4.32 17.40
N SER A 953 7.68 3.08 17.88
CA SER A 953 8.15 1.89 17.18
C SER A 953 7.27 0.66 17.45
N ALA A 954 7.28 -0.33 16.56
CA ALA A 954 6.64 -1.62 16.82
C ALA A 954 7.21 -2.35 18.06
N TYR A 955 8.43 -1.98 18.50
CA TYR A 955 9.12 -2.53 19.67
C TYR A 955 8.79 -1.80 20.99
N ASN A 956 7.97 -0.74 20.96
CA ASN A 956 7.77 0.18 22.10
C ASN A 956 7.42 -0.55 23.41
N ALA A 957 6.51 -1.54 23.36
CA ALA A 957 6.20 -2.40 24.50
C ALA A 957 7.38 -3.30 24.92
N GLY A 958 8.08 -3.90 23.94
CA GLY A 958 9.20 -4.82 24.16
C GLY A 958 10.35 -4.22 24.97
N TYR A 959 10.63 -2.91 24.84
CA TYR A 959 11.61 -2.20 25.67
C TYR A 959 11.31 -2.24 27.17
N GLY A 960 10.07 -2.54 27.57
CA GLY A 960 9.70 -2.81 28.97
C GLY A 960 10.16 -4.17 29.53
N SER A 961 10.72 -5.08 28.72
CA SER A 961 11.10 -6.43 29.14
C SER A 961 12.10 -6.43 30.31
N THR A 962 13.22 -5.69 30.18
CA THR A 962 14.22 -5.59 31.24
C THR A 962 13.72 -4.87 32.48
N ALA A 963 12.69 -4.01 32.38
CA ALA A 963 12.06 -3.36 33.52
C ALA A 963 11.46 -4.37 34.51
N LEU A 964 11.11 -5.58 34.06
CA LEU A 964 10.73 -6.68 34.95
C LEU A 964 11.86 -7.07 35.93
N ARG A 965 13.15 -6.83 35.63
CA ARG A 965 14.21 -7.00 36.64
C ARG A 965 14.37 -5.83 37.60
N GLY A 966 13.98 -4.64 37.16
CA GLY A 966 13.83 -3.47 38.03
C GLY A 966 12.62 -3.57 38.96
N GLU A 967 12.36 -2.49 39.68
CA GLU A 967 11.30 -2.37 40.67
C GLU A 967 10.41 -1.15 40.44
N LYS A 968 10.94 -0.02 39.95
CA LYS A 968 10.17 1.20 39.68
C LYS A 968 9.37 1.09 38.38
N TYR A 969 9.96 0.54 37.34
CA TYR A 969 9.40 0.58 35.98
C TYR A 969 8.79 -0.75 35.49
N ARG A 970 8.62 -1.74 36.38
CA ARG A 970 8.21 -3.11 36.00
C ARG A 970 6.86 -3.25 35.29
N ASP A 971 6.01 -2.23 35.31
CA ASP A 971 4.73 -2.20 34.57
C ASP A 971 4.81 -1.55 33.18
N LYS A 972 5.98 -1.01 32.79
CA LYS A 972 6.17 -0.29 31.53
C LYS A 972 5.90 -1.12 30.29
N GLY A 973 6.16 -2.42 30.30
CA GLY A 973 5.86 -3.29 29.15
C GLY A 973 4.37 -3.34 28.79
N ILE A 974 3.48 -3.25 29.80
CA ILE A 974 2.03 -3.18 29.57
C ILE A 974 1.60 -1.76 29.22
N LYS A 975 2.05 -0.74 29.96
CA LYS A 975 1.69 0.66 29.69
C LYS A 975 2.15 1.15 28.31
N ALA A 976 3.32 0.72 27.87
CA ALA A 976 3.84 1.03 26.54
C ALA A 976 3.06 0.32 25.43
N TYR A 977 2.40 -0.81 25.73
CA TYR A 977 1.46 -1.46 24.80
C TYR A 977 0.09 -0.75 24.81
N GLU A 978 -0.40 -0.29 25.97
CA GLU A 978 -1.57 0.60 26.06
C GLU A 978 -1.33 1.88 25.23
N PHE A 979 -0.17 2.53 25.35
CA PHE A 979 0.24 3.67 24.51
C PHE A 979 0.25 3.33 23.01
N MET A 980 0.79 2.16 22.62
CA MET A 980 0.81 1.73 21.22
C MET A 980 -0.60 1.61 20.62
N LEU A 981 -1.56 1.11 21.40
CA LEU A 981 -2.96 0.99 21.01
C LEU A 981 -3.66 2.35 20.92
N ASP A 982 -3.34 3.27 21.81
CA ASP A 982 -3.98 4.58 21.91
C ASP A 982 -3.47 5.60 20.86
N HIS A 983 -2.22 5.44 20.35
CA HIS A 983 -1.56 6.53 19.63
C HIS A 983 -0.74 6.16 18.37
N SER A 984 -0.26 4.93 18.21
CA SER A 984 0.78 4.63 17.19
C SER A 984 0.40 3.58 16.14
N GLN A 985 -0.84 3.08 16.14
CA GLN A 985 -1.31 2.15 15.10
C GLN A 985 -1.26 2.78 13.69
N SER A 986 -1.00 1.97 12.67
CA SER A 986 -1.18 2.31 11.25
C SER A 986 -2.01 1.27 10.47
N GLY A 987 -2.45 0.22 11.17
CA GLY A 987 -3.55 -0.67 10.78
C GLY A 987 -4.16 -1.31 12.04
N PRO A 988 -5.29 -2.03 11.97
CA PRO A 988 -5.92 -2.65 13.14
C PRO A 988 -4.98 -3.64 13.81
N PHE A 989 -4.42 -3.25 14.96
CA PHE A 989 -3.28 -3.92 15.61
C PHE A 989 -2.08 -4.10 14.68
N GLY A 990 -1.78 -3.08 13.86
CA GLY A 990 -0.66 -3.01 12.94
C GLY A 990 0.20 -1.78 13.22
N TRP A 991 1.52 -1.96 13.24
CA TRP A 991 2.51 -0.92 13.49
C TRP A 991 3.65 -1.04 12.48
N TRP A 992 4.16 0.10 12.05
CA TRP A 992 5.44 0.21 11.36
C TRP A 992 6.61 -0.01 12.31
N GLU A 993 7.77 -0.40 11.78
CA GLU A 993 8.98 -0.58 12.59
C GLU A 993 9.37 0.73 13.30
N GLY A 994 9.61 1.77 12.53
CA GLY A 994 9.68 3.15 12.96
C GLY A 994 8.39 3.84 12.55
N VAL A 995 7.68 4.41 13.52
CA VAL A 995 6.33 4.97 13.34
C VAL A 995 6.40 6.49 13.20
N ASP A 996 5.68 7.04 12.22
CA ASP A 996 5.58 8.49 12.01
C ASP A 996 4.67 9.18 13.02
N TYR A 997 4.82 10.51 13.14
CA TYR A 997 3.97 11.31 14.00
C TYR A 997 2.48 11.28 13.55
N PRO A 998 1.52 11.37 14.47
CA PRO A 998 0.10 11.46 14.14
C PRO A 998 -0.21 12.62 13.17
N ASN A 999 -1.08 12.35 12.20
CA ASN A 999 -1.55 13.35 11.23
C ASN A 999 -3.02 13.68 11.49
N ALA A 1000 -3.29 14.91 11.93
CA ALA A 1000 -4.65 15.39 12.20
C ALA A 1000 -5.56 15.51 10.96
N ALA A 1001 -5.03 15.37 9.74
CA ALA A 1001 -5.79 15.31 8.49
C ALA A 1001 -6.07 13.88 8.02
N SER A 1002 -5.62 12.86 8.75
CA SER A 1002 -5.71 11.45 8.37
C SER A 1002 -7.15 10.91 8.48
N PRO A 1003 -7.56 9.94 7.62
CA PRO A 1003 -8.95 9.48 7.56
C PRO A 1003 -9.37 8.42 8.59
N TRP A 1004 -8.54 7.97 9.53
CA TRP A 1004 -9.00 7.00 10.56
C TRP A 1004 -9.79 7.72 11.69
N ASP A 1005 -10.80 7.07 12.26
CA ASP A 1005 -11.67 7.60 13.32
C ASP A 1005 -11.13 7.48 14.76
N ILE A 1006 -9.88 7.02 14.93
CA ILE A 1006 -9.14 6.96 16.20
C ILE A 1006 -7.85 7.80 16.14
N ASP A 1007 -7.24 8.10 17.29
CA ASP A 1007 -5.87 8.65 17.34
C ASP A 1007 -4.87 7.56 16.91
N HIS A 1008 -3.96 7.89 15.99
CA HIS A 1008 -3.12 6.91 15.29
C HIS A 1008 -1.95 7.60 14.56
N ALA A 1009 -1.03 6.80 14.01
CA ALA A 1009 0.12 7.27 13.24
C ALA A 1009 -0.14 7.31 11.73
N ALA A 1010 0.40 8.33 11.05
CA ALA A 1010 0.22 8.55 9.62
C ALA A 1010 0.83 7.46 8.71
N GLY A 1011 1.70 6.62 9.27
CA GLY A 1011 2.50 5.64 8.56
C GLY A 1011 3.83 5.39 9.28
N GLY A 1012 4.86 5.09 8.50
CA GLY A 1012 6.21 4.87 8.99
C GLY A 1012 7.09 4.17 7.95
N GLY A 1013 8.19 3.61 8.42
CA GLY A 1013 9.16 2.87 7.62
C GLY A 1013 9.49 1.50 8.21
N GLY A 1014 10.23 0.69 7.44
CA GLY A 1014 10.42 -0.73 7.69
C GLY A 1014 9.28 -1.53 7.05
N SER A 1015 8.58 -2.34 7.83
CA SER A 1015 7.36 -3.05 7.41
C SER A 1015 6.15 -2.72 8.28
N ASN A 1016 4.94 -2.96 7.78
CA ASN A 1016 3.70 -2.94 8.56
C ASN A 1016 2.70 -3.99 8.01
N GLN A 1017 2.19 -4.92 8.81
CA GLN A 1017 2.45 -5.12 10.24
C GLN A 1017 3.86 -5.68 10.50
N HIS A 1018 4.60 -5.08 11.44
CA HIS A 1018 5.94 -5.54 11.80
C HIS A 1018 5.91 -6.66 12.87
N MET A 1019 6.21 -7.90 12.48
CA MET A 1019 5.98 -9.08 13.34
C MET A 1019 6.97 -9.24 14.48
N TRP A 1020 8.24 -8.89 14.33
CA TRP A 1020 9.16 -9.02 15.47
C TRP A 1020 8.75 -8.10 16.62
N GLY A 1021 8.53 -6.81 16.34
CA GLY A 1021 7.94 -5.85 17.28
C GLY A 1021 6.68 -6.37 17.99
N GLN A 1022 5.67 -6.84 17.24
CA GLN A 1022 4.46 -7.41 17.85
C GLN A 1022 4.70 -8.69 18.66
N ALA A 1023 5.62 -9.55 18.24
CA ALA A 1023 6.02 -10.71 19.01
C ALA A 1023 6.66 -10.28 20.35
N THR A 1024 7.50 -9.23 20.35
CA THR A 1024 8.07 -8.70 21.60
C THR A 1024 7.01 -8.09 22.53
N ALA A 1025 6.02 -7.38 21.97
CA ALA A 1025 4.87 -6.85 22.72
C ALA A 1025 4.02 -7.98 23.35
N THR A 1026 3.78 -9.05 22.59
CA THR A 1026 3.11 -10.27 23.09
C THR A 1026 3.92 -10.93 24.21
N LYS A 1027 5.23 -11.07 24.03
CA LYS A 1027 6.11 -11.71 25.03
C LYS A 1027 6.13 -10.95 26.34
N VAL A 1028 6.32 -9.62 26.31
CA VAL A 1028 6.37 -8.80 27.53
C VAL A 1028 5.02 -8.75 28.24
N LEU A 1029 3.90 -8.76 27.50
CA LEU A 1029 2.56 -8.88 28.07
C LEU A 1029 2.43 -10.19 28.86
N PHE A 1030 2.83 -11.33 28.29
CA PHE A 1030 2.81 -12.60 29.01
C PHE A 1030 3.79 -12.62 30.18
N ASP A 1031 5.06 -12.24 30.01
CA ASP A 1031 6.05 -12.27 31.09
C ASP A 1031 5.69 -11.35 32.27
N SER A 1032 5.00 -10.24 32.01
CA SER A 1032 4.42 -9.35 33.03
C SER A 1032 3.34 -10.04 33.87
N LEU A 1033 2.58 -10.96 33.27
CA LEU A 1033 1.42 -11.63 33.87
C LEU A 1033 1.79 -13.00 34.47
N VAL A 1034 2.56 -13.81 33.75
CA VAL A 1034 3.05 -15.12 34.16
C VAL A 1034 4.33 -15.50 33.41
N ALA A 1035 5.38 -15.79 34.17
CA ALA A 1035 6.66 -16.29 33.65
C ALA A 1035 7.11 -17.54 34.42
N GLN A 1036 8.08 -18.30 33.88
CA GLN A 1036 8.63 -19.45 34.60
C GLN A 1036 10.16 -19.54 34.50
N LYS A 1037 10.80 -19.66 35.67
CA LYS A 1037 12.23 -19.94 35.82
C LYS A 1037 12.59 -21.40 35.53
N SER A 1038 13.81 -21.64 35.05
CA SER A 1038 14.42 -22.97 34.85
C SER A 1038 14.37 -23.84 36.12
N ASP A 1039 14.48 -23.22 37.30
CA ASP A 1039 14.38 -23.89 38.60
C ASP A 1039 12.99 -24.48 38.90
N GLY A 1040 11.95 -24.13 38.11
CA GLY A 1040 10.57 -24.58 38.26
C GLY A 1040 9.66 -23.61 39.03
N THR A 1041 10.14 -22.44 39.46
CA THR A 1041 9.32 -21.36 40.03
C THR A 1041 8.52 -20.67 38.93
N VAL A 1042 7.21 -20.52 39.13
CA VAL A 1042 6.33 -19.71 38.28
C VAL A 1042 6.10 -18.36 38.95
N ILE A 1043 6.42 -17.27 38.26
CA ILE A 1043 6.21 -15.89 38.68
C ILE A 1043 4.83 -15.43 38.21
N ILE A 1044 4.11 -14.65 39.01
CA ILE A 1044 2.72 -14.25 38.78
C ILE A 1044 2.56 -12.74 38.99
N GLY A 1045 2.19 -12.04 37.93
CA GLY A 1045 1.78 -10.63 37.90
C GLY A 1045 2.87 -9.62 38.24
N ARG A 1046 4.14 -9.92 37.96
CA ARG A 1046 5.29 -9.07 38.31
C ARG A 1046 5.27 -7.71 37.59
N GLY A 1047 4.81 -7.68 36.35
CA GLY A 1047 4.62 -6.45 35.57
C GLY A 1047 3.17 -5.98 35.45
N ALA A 1048 2.23 -6.59 36.18
CA ALA A 1048 0.84 -6.15 36.14
C ALA A 1048 0.71 -4.76 36.79
N PRO A 1049 0.16 -3.74 36.07
CA PRO A 1049 -0.01 -2.40 36.61
C PRO A 1049 -0.77 -2.41 37.94
N GLU A 1050 -0.41 -1.53 38.88
CA GLU A 1050 -1.02 -1.53 40.22
C GLU A 1050 -2.55 -1.37 40.17
N GLY A 1051 -3.04 -0.48 39.31
CA GLY A 1051 -4.47 -0.27 39.09
C GLY A 1051 -5.23 -1.51 38.59
N TRP A 1052 -4.55 -2.47 37.95
CA TRP A 1052 -5.15 -3.72 37.45
C TRP A 1052 -5.47 -4.73 38.57
N VAL A 1053 -4.87 -4.56 39.76
CA VAL A 1053 -5.15 -5.37 40.94
C VAL A 1053 -5.93 -4.61 42.02
N ALA A 1054 -6.43 -3.42 41.69
CA ALA A 1054 -7.36 -2.66 42.52
C ALA A 1054 -8.74 -3.33 42.65
N LYS A 1055 -9.56 -2.84 43.60
CA LYS A 1055 -10.89 -3.39 43.90
C LYS A 1055 -11.79 -3.44 42.66
N GLY A 1056 -12.31 -4.64 42.36
CA GLY A 1056 -13.26 -4.88 41.27
C GLY A 1056 -12.61 -5.24 39.92
N GLN A 1057 -11.30 -5.02 39.78
CA GLN A 1057 -10.55 -5.50 38.63
C GLN A 1057 -10.29 -7.01 38.71
N LYS A 1058 -9.96 -7.60 37.55
CA LYS A 1058 -9.74 -9.04 37.40
C LYS A 1058 -8.77 -9.30 36.25
N ILE A 1059 -7.73 -10.08 36.54
CA ILE A 1059 -6.90 -10.76 35.56
C ILE A 1059 -7.33 -12.23 35.53
N LYS A 1060 -7.42 -12.86 34.36
CA LYS A 1060 -7.56 -14.31 34.22
C LYS A 1060 -6.75 -14.82 33.02
N ILE A 1061 -5.82 -15.72 33.31
CA ILE A 1061 -4.94 -16.37 32.32
C ILE A 1061 -5.16 -17.88 32.38
N SER A 1062 -5.11 -18.55 31.23
CA SER A 1062 -5.27 -20.00 31.09
C SER A 1062 -4.23 -20.59 30.12
N ASN A 1063 -4.08 -21.91 30.13
CA ASN A 1063 -3.24 -22.69 29.20
C ASN A 1063 -1.75 -22.27 29.04
N TYR A 1064 -1.18 -21.50 29.96
CA TYR A 1064 0.23 -21.06 29.88
C TYR A 1064 1.19 -22.25 30.01
N PRO A 1065 2.13 -22.46 29.07
CA PRO A 1065 3.02 -23.62 29.07
C PRO A 1065 4.05 -23.55 30.20
N VAL A 1066 4.25 -24.66 30.90
CA VAL A 1066 5.29 -24.80 31.93
C VAL A 1066 6.03 -26.12 31.83
N LEU A 1067 7.20 -26.16 32.48
CA LEU A 1067 8.15 -27.27 32.57
C LEU A 1067 7.47 -28.65 32.58
N GLY A 1068 7.96 -29.58 31.75
CA GLY A 1068 7.43 -30.94 31.72
C GLY A 1068 5.99 -31.05 31.22
N LYS A 1069 5.66 -30.32 30.15
CA LYS A 1069 4.34 -30.33 29.49
C LYS A 1069 3.18 -29.93 30.40
N GLY A 1070 3.44 -29.04 31.36
CA GLY A 1070 2.37 -28.41 32.16
C GLY A 1070 1.66 -27.31 31.37
N ARG A 1071 0.43 -27.02 31.78
CA ARG A 1071 -0.43 -25.97 31.22
C ARG A 1071 -1.20 -25.37 32.40
N ILE A 1072 -0.78 -24.20 32.88
CA ILE A 1072 -1.33 -23.57 34.09
C ILE A 1072 -2.21 -22.36 33.75
N GLY A 1073 -3.02 -21.95 34.72
CA GLY A 1073 -3.73 -20.68 34.69
C GLY A 1073 -3.87 -20.10 36.09
N TYR A 1074 -4.32 -18.86 36.16
CA TYR A 1074 -4.71 -18.23 37.41
C TYR A 1074 -5.81 -17.18 37.19
N SER A 1075 -6.51 -16.80 38.25
CA SER A 1075 -7.32 -15.58 38.26
C SER A 1075 -7.15 -14.79 39.54
N THR A 1076 -7.08 -13.46 39.43
CA THR A 1076 -7.03 -12.53 40.56
C THR A 1076 -8.41 -11.98 40.90
N ARG A 1077 -8.62 -11.62 42.17
CA ARG A 1077 -9.77 -10.83 42.63
C ARG A 1077 -9.40 -10.02 43.88
N SER A 1078 -9.63 -8.71 43.82
CA SER A 1078 -9.36 -7.81 44.96
C SER A 1078 -10.62 -7.28 45.62
N THR A 1079 -10.67 -7.32 46.96
CA THR A 1079 -11.80 -6.91 47.79
C THR A 1079 -11.32 -6.17 49.06
N GLY A 1080 -11.26 -4.84 49.00
CA GLY A 1080 -10.64 -4.05 50.07
C GLY A 1080 -9.17 -4.43 50.22
N THR A 1081 -8.70 -4.67 51.45
CA THR A 1081 -7.33 -5.12 51.75
C THR A 1081 -7.08 -6.61 51.45
N LYS A 1082 -7.86 -7.27 50.60
CA LYS A 1082 -7.67 -8.70 50.26
C LYS A 1082 -7.50 -8.92 48.78
N VAL A 1083 -6.36 -9.47 48.37
CA VAL A 1083 -6.12 -10.03 47.04
C VAL A 1083 -6.26 -11.54 47.12
N THR A 1084 -7.09 -12.13 46.27
CA THR A 1084 -7.25 -13.59 46.14
C THR A 1084 -6.74 -14.04 44.78
N ILE A 1085 -5.97 -15.13 44.75
CA ILE A 1085 -5.45 -15.79 43.56
C ILE A 1085 -5.92 -17.25 43.57
N ASP A 1086 -6.65 -17.63 42.52
CA ASP A 1086 -7.06 -19.02 42.28
C ASP A 1086 -6.18 -19.61 41.16
N PHE A 1087 -5.47 -20.70 41.43
CA PHE A 1087 -4.51 -21.33 40.50
C PHE A 1087 -5.08 -22.59 39.85
N THR A 1088 -5.15 -22.63 38.52
CA THR A 1088 -5.80 -23.69 37.71
C THR A 1088 -4.81 -24.43 36.79
N GLY A 1089 -5.24 -25.52 36.15
CA GLY A 1089 -4.45 -26.26 35.17
C GLY A 1089 -3.44 -27.29 35.73
N ARG A 1090 -2.72 -27.95 34.82
CA ARG A 1090 -1.69 -28.98 35.08
C ARG A 1090 -0.36 -28.31 35.45
N ARG A 1091 0.14 -28.58 36.66
CA ARG A 1091 1.41 -28.01 37.17
C ARG A 1091 2.67 -28.46 36.43
N GLY A 1092 2.67 -29.65 35.80
CA GLY A 1092 3.88 -30.21 35.20
C GLY A 1092 5.02 -30.32 36.25
N GLY A 1093 6.19 -29.81 35.90
CA GLY A 1093 7.37 -29.67 36.77
C GLY A 1093 7.44 -28.37 37.57
N ALA A 1094 6.37 -27.55 37.61
CA ALA A 1094 6.34 -26.36 38.46
C ALA A 1094 6.46 -26.76 39.96
N LYS A 1095 7.38 -26.11 40.68
CA LYS A 1095 7.68 -26.40 42.09
C LYS A 1095 7.01 -25.41 43.05
N ALA A 1096 6.93 -24.14 42.66
CA ALA A 1096 6.36 -23.06 43.45
C ALA A 1096 5.67 -22.01 42.56
N PHE A 1097 4.72 -21.28 43.14
CA PHE A 1097 4.26 -19.98 42.63
C PHE A 1097 4.91 -18.87 43.46
N SER A 1098 5.35 -17.81 42.79
CA SER A 1098 5.81 -16.55 43.37
C SER A 1098 4.86 -15.46 42.90
N VAL A 1099 4.12 -14.84 43.82
CA VAL A 1099 3.19 -13.74 43.51
C VAL A 1099 3.88 -12.42 43.85
N GLU A 1100 4.00 -11.54 42.86
CA GLU A 1100 4.94 -10.39 42.89
C GLU A 1100 4.28 -9.09 42.39
N LEU A 1101 3.01 -8.88 42.76
CA LEU A 1101 2.22 -7.72 42.30
C LEU A 1101 2.77 -6.41 42.89
N VAL A 1102 2.69 -5.31 42.13
CA VAL A 1102 3.26 -4.00 42.52
C VAL A 1102 2.92 -3.60 43.96
N GLY A 1103 1.63 -3.55 44.30
CA GLY A 1103 1.13 -3.13 45.62
C GLY A 1103 1.29 -4.14 46.77
N LEU A 1104 2.15 -5.17 46.63
CA LEU A 1104 2.55 -6.06 47.73
C LEU A 1104 3.77 -5.55 48.51
N LYS A 1105 4.60 -4.68 47.91
CA LYS A 1105 5.84 -4.18 48.51
C LYS A 1105 5.56 -3.47 49.83
N ASP A 1106 6.20 -3.94 50.89
CA ASP A 1106 6.03 -3.54 52.29
C ASP A 1106 4.57 -3.52 52.80
N ASN A 1107 3.66 -4.23 52.12
CA ASN A 1107 2.22 -4.16 52.36
C ASN A 1107 1.58 -5.52 52.73
N VAL A 1108 2.34 -6.61 52.88
CA VAL A 1108 1.75 -7.95 53.16
C VAL A 1108 1.50 -8.17 54.65
N LYS A 1109 0.27 -7.89 55.11
CA LYS A 1109 -0.18 -8.17 56.48
C LYS A 1109 -0.23 -9.66 56.84
N LYS A 1110 -0.81 -10.49 55.95
CA LYS A 1110 -1.03 -11.92 56.22
C LYS A 1110 -1.32 -12.73 54.96
N VAL A 1111 -0.80 -13.95 54.88
CA VAL A 1111 -1.09 -14.93 53.81
C VAL A 1111 -1.89 -16.13 54.33
N SER A 1112 -2.77 -16.70 53.50
CA SER A 1112 -3.64 -17.82 53.90
C SER A 1112 -2.95 -19.20 53.90
N VAL A 1113 -1.85 -19.35 53.17
CA VAL A 1113 -1.15 -20.62 52.99
C VAL A 1113 -0.10 -20.81 54.09
N ARG A 1114 -0.22 -21.90 54.86
CA ARG A 1114 0.76 -22.26 55.90
C ARG A 1114 2.08 -22.67 55.25
N GLY A 1115 3.19 -22.07 55.70
CA GLY A 1115 4.52 -22.31 55.13
C GLY A 1115 4.81 -21.55 53.84
N ALA A 1116 3.97 -20.57 53.49
CA ALA A 1116 4.34 -19.54 52.52
C ALA A 1116 5.55 -18.73 53.02
N VAL A 1117 6.43 -18.36 52.11
CA VAL A 1117 7.53 -17.42 52.38
C VAL A 1117 7.09 -16.04 51.88
N VAL A 1118 7.26 -15.02 52.71
CA VAL A 1118 6.91 -13.63 52.40
C VAL A 1118 8.18 -12.81 52.52
N ASP A 1119 8.53 -12.09 51.46
CA ASP A 1119 9.52 -11.02 51.48
C ASP A 1119 8.75 -9.69 51.39
N GLN A 1120 8.83 -8.89 52.46
CA GLN A 1120 8.13 -7.60 52.52
C GLN A 1120 8.79 -6.58 51.58
N ALA A 1121 10.11 -6.44 51.68
CA ALA A 1121 10.88 -5.43 50.95
C ALA A 1121 10.87 -5.68 49.43
N ALA A 1122 10.81 -6.94 49.00
CA ALA A 1122 10.63 -7.30 47.60
C ALA A 1122 9.15 -7.42 47.17
N GLY A 1123 8.20 -7.42 48.12
CA GLY A 1123 6.77 -7.61 47.85
C GLY A 1123 6.42 -8.99 47.29
N THR A 1124 7.13 -10.05 47.67
CA THR A 1124 6.93 -11.39 47.08
C THR A 1124 6.26 -12.36 48.06
N VAL A 1125 5.33 -13.17 47.55
CA VAL A 1125 4.67 -14.25 48.29
C VAL A 1125 4.86 -15.57 47.56
N ARG A 1126 5.75 -16.42 48.09
CA ARG A 1126 6.10 -17.73 47.52
C ARG A 1126 5.33 -18.86 48.20
N VAL A 1127 4.64 -19.68 47.41
CA VAL A 1127 3.83 -20.83 47.87
C VAL A 1127 4.13 -22.10 47.06
N PRO A 1128 3.92 -23.32 47.60
CA PRO A 1128 4.09 -24.56 46.84
C PRO A 1128 3.15 -24.64 45.62
N ALA A 1129 3.60 -25.24 44.52
CA ALA A 1129 2.78 -25.39 43.30
C ALA A 1129 1.51 -26.25 43.48
N THR A 1130 1.40 -27.02 44.57
CA THR A 1130 0.18 -27.72 44.98
C THR A 1130 -0.93 -26.78 45.47
N THR A 1131 -0.63 -25.50 45.71
CA THR A 1131 -1.60 -24.47 46.08
C THR A 1131 -2.67 -24.33 45.00
N LYS A 1132 -3.94 -24.25 45.42
CA LYS A 1132 -5.10 -23.98 44.55
C LYS A 1132 -5.70 -22.60 44.80
N HIS A 1133 -5.64 -22.13 46.05
CA HIS A 1133 -6.24 -20.86 46.49
C HIS A 1133 -5.25 -20.16 47.43
N LEU A 1134 -4.96 -18.90 47.16
CA LEU A 1134 -4.14 -18.02 48.00
C LEU A 1134 -4.92 -16.74 48.27
N THR A 1135 -5.02 -16.33 49.53
CA THR A 1135 -5.50 -15.00 49.90
C THR A 1135 -4.36 -14.27 50.60
N ILE A 1136 -3.99 -13.13 50.03
CA ILE A 1136 -3.06 -12.16 50.61
C ILE A 1136 -3.94 -11.07 51.23
N THR A 1137 -3.79 -10.86 52.53
CA THR A 1137 -4.34 -9.69 53.24
C THR A 1137 -3.24 -8.66 53.32
N LEU A 1138 -3.57 -7.44 52.93
CA LEU A 1138 -2.68 -6.28 52.91
C LEU A 1138 -2.83 -5.45 54.18
N GLU A 1139 -1.87 -4.59 54.45
CA GLU A 1139 -2.00 -3.53 55.46
C GLU A 1139 -2.94 -2.44 54.95
N GLU A 1140 -2.69 -1.96 53.73
CA GLU A 1140 -3.50 -0.96 53.02
C GLU A 1140 -4.09 -1.52 51.71
N ALA A 1141 -5.22 -0.99 51.30
CA ALA A 1141 -5.91 -1.47 50.09
C ALA A 1141 -5.31 -0.81 48.85
N ILE A 1142 -5.01 -1.59 47.82
CA ILE A 1142 -4.55 -1.07 46.52
C ILE A 1142 -5.65 -0.18 45.94
N THR A 1143 -5.35 1.12 45.84
CA THR A 1143 -6.21 2.14 45.23
C THR A 1143 -6.05 2.17 43.70
N ARG A 1144 -6.86 3.00 43.04
CA ARG A 1144 -6.88 3.16 41.59
C ARG A 1144 -6.38 4.55 41.24
#